data_AF-A0A9P4I0X2-F1
#
_entry.id   AF-A0A9P4I0X2-F1
#
_cell.length_a   1.000
_cell.length_b   1.000
_cell.length_c   1.000
_cell.angle_alpha   90.00
_cell.angle_beta   90.00
_cell.angle_gamma   90.00
#
_symmetry.space_group_name_H-M   'P 1'
#
loop_
_entity.id
_entity.type
_entity.pdbx_description
1 polymer ?
#
loop_
_entity_poly.entity_id
_entity_poly.type
_entity_poly.pdbx_seq_one_letter_code
_entity_poly.pdbx_strand_id
1 'polypeptide(L)'
;MVAVALNFIFTLLTSRILLASAVPNVASIQSDATIFLPNDLLGNASHHNTAVLILDKPQTWQEAQLACEEFGETLWTPEYRSVEQGSQIPQRLFENDQYNGTKEFWTSSSNGTQTCKALPYAGAMHEVDCCTKLPAICTQSAPYSTYTEVDTSFRWQTSISTGNQQITGYRDKLSFRFQGIRYAKQPERFAYSVPFSGSDNSTALTPGPRCIQSGCNTTTCSEDCLFLNIWTPFLPSNPSTSSKLKPVMFWIHGGSFTSGFGSDPTFDGGNMASRGDIVLVTINYRLSTLGFLALGDGITNGNFGLADQITALDWVRQNIASFGGDPSRLTIFGQSAGAASVRALLASPKAIGSYAGAIMMSNLAGLNYATSFSSYYTIPEILPTSTDILRETGCTNASSQLICLRAYDPFALISLPNTAANLVVDGTYLTFPSLPLSGPSPLTQPIPLLIGTMRDDAAAFTTYPTSPNLTAALIANNLPLSIMNQTSLFPLPPALNTTTNTLNATLPIFNLTSHASTDASFLCLDLATAYSSARFHTYQPTYVYRFDRSFQLRGYSPNWPVCEAPSTPARQLGDTSEEYYRCHSGELYYVFGTLGFNGLEYRDAGDVEFERVVLDAWTGFAWGRARVENLGEGRKWEEVDVAHPEMVLLDWPESKVVRFVEGAQCDFLGLGLDYYVNVDGS
;
A
#
# COMPACT_ATOMS: atom_id res chain seq x y z
N MET A 1 19.68 -30.37 84.89
CA MET A 1 18.21 -30.28 85.00
C MET A 1 17.76 -29.10 84.16
N VAL A 2 16.81 -29.35 83.23
CA VAL A 2 15.76 -28.44 82.68
C VAL A 2 16.26 -27.15 82.01
N ALA A 3 16.34 -27.05 80.67
CA ALA A 3 15.27 -26.81 79.66
C ALA A 3 14.57 -25.44 79.77
N VAL A 4 14.66 -24.60 78.73
CA VAL A 4 13.56 -23.79 78.16
C VAL A 4 13.89 -23.46 76.70
N ALA A 5 12.97 -23.75 75.79
CA ALA A 5 12.95 -23.36 74.38
C ALA A 5 11.98 -22.17 74.18
N LEU A 6 12.28 -21.26 73.25
CA LEU A 6 11.34 -20.25 72.77
C LEU A 6 11.25 -20.27 71.23
N ASN A 7 10.00 -20.25 70.77
CA ASN A 7 9.53 -20.27 69.38
C ASN A 7 9.90 -19.01 68.59
N PHE A 8 10.19 -19.18 67.29
CA PHE A 8 10.00 -18.17 66.26
C PHE A 8 9.17 -18.74 65.11
N ILE A 9 8.09 -18.06 64.78
CA ILE A 9 7.14 -18.33 63.69
C ILE A 9 7.75 -17.79 62.39
N PHE A 10 7.88 -18.63 61.36
CA PHE A 10 8.22 -18.21 60.00
C PHE A 10 6.96 -18.19 59.13
N THR A 11 6.57 -17.00 58.69
CA THR A 11 5.60 -16.75 57.61
C THR A 11 6.27 -17.01 56.26
N LEU A 12 5.79 -18.01 55.52
CA LEU A 12 6.19 -18.25 54.12
C LEU A 12 5.49 -17.23 53.21
N LEU A 13 6.21 -16.21 52.74
CA LEU A 13 5.85 -15.51 51.50
C LEU A 13 6.28 -16.38 50.32
N THR A 14 5.32 -16.86 49.53
CA THR A 14 5.58 -17.42 48.20
C THR A 14 5.94 -16.27 47.25
N SER A 15 7.23 -16.06 47.01
CA SER A 15 7.70 -15.22 45.91
C SER A 15 7.37 -15.92 44.59
N ARG A 16 6.42 -15.35 43.83
CA ARG A 16 6.31 -15.63 42.40
C ARG A 16 7.59 -15.11 41.74
N ILE A 17 8.50 -16.03 41.42
CA ILE A 17 9.62 -15.75 40.54
C ILE A 17 8.98 -15.36 39.19
N LEU A 18 9.07 -14.08 38.83
CA LEU A 18 8.87 -13.61 37.47
C LEU A 18 9.94 -14.26 36.62
N LEU A 19 9.67 -15.47 36.12
CA LEU A 19 10.35 -15.96 34.92
C LEU A 19 10.06 -14.91 33.86
N ALA A 20 11.09 -14.29 33.30
CA ALA A 20 10.95 -13.47 32.11
C ALA A 20 10.28 -14.36 31.06
N SER A 21 8.99 -14.12 30.79
CA SER A 21 8.27 -14.87 29.75
C SER A 21 9.02 -14.63 28.45
N ALA A 22 9.41 -15.67 27.72
CA ALA A 22 10.00 -15.48 26.40
C ALA A 22 8.97 -14.79 25.49
N VAL A 23 9.44 -14.00 24.50
CA VAL A 23 8.53 -13.44 23.49
C VAL A 23 7.82 -14.60 22.79
N PRO A 24 6.48 -14.62 22.70
CA PRO A 24 5.75 -15.73 22.12
C PRO A 24 6.14 -15.93 20.66
N ASN A 25 6.32 -17.19 20.28
CA ASN A 25 6.68 -17.61 18.93
C ASN A 25 5.75 -18.75 18.51
N VAL A 26 5.08 -18.58 17.37
CA VAL A 26 4.10 -19.54 16.83
C VAL A 26 4.69 -20.94 16.58
N ALA A 27 5.99 -21.03 16.31
CA ALA A 27 6.69 -22.30 16.18
C ALA A 27 6.90 -22.99 17.54
N SER A 28 7.10 -22.22 18.62
CA SER A 28 7.28 -22.77 19.97
C SER A 28 5.98 -23.36 20.52
N ILE A 29 4.85 -22.66 20.34
CA ILE A 29 3.51 -23.18 20.69
C ILE A 29 3.02 -24.24 19.70
N GLN A 30 3.69 -24.37 18.55
CA GLN A 30 3.35 -25.29 17.46
C GLN A 30 1.92 -25.10 16.94
N SER A 31 1.39 -23.89 16.99
CA SER A 31 0.05 -23.56 16.54
C SER A 31 0.11 -22.32 15.67
N ASP A 32 -0.58 -22.37 14.54
CA ASP A 32 -0.86 -21.17 13.77
C ASP A 32 -1.68 -20.21 14.64
N ALA A 33 -1.47 -18.91 14.44
CA ALA A 33 -2.12 -17.85 15.18
C ALA A 33 -2.80 -16.86 14.22
N THR A 34 -4.10 -16.64 14.42
CA THR A 34 -4.89 -15.69 13.62
C THR A 34 -5.51 -14.64 14.52
N ILE A 35 -5.34 -13.36 14.19
CA ILE A 35 -6.14 -12.28 14.78
C ILE A 35 -7.39 -12.12 13.93
N PHE A 36 -8.56 -12.29 14.56
CA PHE A 36 -9.84 -12.10 13.90
C PHE A 36 -10.62 -10.97 14.55
N LEU A 37 -10.95 -9.96 13.75
CA LEU A 37 -11.86 -8.87 14.08
C LEU A 37 -12.77 -8.65 12.86
N PRO A 38 -14.10 -8.55 13.05
CA PRO A 38 -15.00 -8.11 11.99
C PRO A 38 -14.83 -6.62 11.70
N ASN A 39 -13.73 -6.26 11.04
CA ASN A 39 -13.28 -4.89 10.89
C ASN A 39 -14.19 -4.07 9.98
N ASP A 40 -14.94 -3.15 10.57
CA ASP A 40 -15.86 -2.22 9.91
C ASP A 40 -15.26 -0.83 9.67
N LEU A 41 -13.95 -0.65 9.91
CA LEU A 41 -13.21 0.61 9.78
C LEU A 41 -13.65 1.74 10.74
N LEU A 42 -14.50 1.46 11.72
CA LEU A 42 -14.90 2.44 12.75
C LEU A 42 -13.99 2.41 13.99
N GLY A 43 -13.09 1.43 14.08
CA GLY A 43 -12.13 1.28 15.19
C GLY A 43 -12.83 1.29 16.55
N ASN A 44 -12.41 2.20 17.43
CA ASN A 44 -13.01 2.35 18.77
C ASN A 44 -14.48 2.81 18.76
N ALA A 45 -14.94 3.44 17.68
CA ALA A 45 -16.33 3.85 17.55
C ALA A 45 -17.26 2.69 17.16
N SER A 46 -16.71 1.53 16.78
CA SER A 46 -17.49 0.36 16.40
C SER A 46 -18.23 -0.29 17.59
N HIS A 47 -19.47 -0.70 17.36
CA HIS A 47 -20.20 -1.60 18.25
C HIS A 47 -19.74 -3.08 18.13
N HIS A 48 -18.87 -3.39 17.17
CA HIS A 48 -18.30 -4.71 16.88
C HIS A 48 -16.79 -4.78 17.14
N ASN A 49 -16.32 -4.14 18.22
CA ASN A 49 -14.89 -3.97 18.53
C ASN A 49 -14.21 -5.17 19.23
N THR A 50 -14.90 -6.31 19.36
CA THR A 50 -14.35 -7.48 20.03
C THR A 50 -13.52 -8.30 19.03
N ALA A 51 -12.22 -8.37 19.27
CA ALA A 51 -11.28 -9.22 18.54
C ALA A 51 -10.98 -10.49 19.34
N VAL A 52 -10.58 -11.54 18.63
CA VAL A 52 -10.07 -12.79 19.24
C VAL A 52 -8.76 -13.22 18.58
N LEU A 53 -7.95 -13.96 19.34
CA LEU A 53 -6.77 -14.64 18.84
C LEU A 53 -7.09 -16.14 18.75
N ILE A 54 -7.00 -16.71 17.56
CA ILE A 54 -7.34 -18.10 17.29
C ILE A 54 -6.06 -18.91 17.18
N LEU A 55 -6.02 -20.02 17.91
CA LEU A 55 -4.94 -21.00 17.86
C LEU A 55 -5.45 -22.29 17.23
N ASP A 56 -4.97 -22.58 16.03
CA ASP A 56 -5.53 -23.62 15.16
C ASP A 56 -5.19 -25.06 15.55
N LYS A 57 -4.08 -25.28 16.28
CA LYS A 57 -3.66 -26.65 16.64
C LYS A 57 -4.65 -27.27 17.63
N PRO A 58 -5.23 -28.44 17.31
CA PRO A 58 -6.02 -29.19 18.27
C PRO A 58 -5.19 -29.61 19.48
N GLN A 59 -5.61 -29.15 20.66
CA GLN A 59 -4.90 -29.34 21.92
C GLN A 59 -5.90 -29.54 23.06
N THR A 60 -5.45 -30.10 24.17
CA THR A 60 -6.28 -30.22 25.38
C THR A 60 -6.63 -28.84 25.92
N TRP A 61 -7.67 -28.77 26.75
CA TRP A 61 -8.11 -27.48 27.32
C TRP A 61 -6.99 -26.82 28.15
N GLN A 62 -6.21 -27.59 28.90
CA GLN A 62 -5.09 -27.08 29.71
C GLN A 62 -3.94 -26.56 28.83
N GLU A 63 -3.60 -27.28 27.75
CA GLU A 63 -2.61 -26.82 26.77
C GLU A 63 -3.08 -25.51 26.09
N ALA A 64 -4.36 -25.43 25.73
CA ALA A 64 -4.96 -24.22 25.15
C ALA A 64 -4.85 -23.01 26.09
N GLN A 65 -5.11 -23.21 27.39
CA GLN A 65 -4.97 -22.14 28.37
C GLN A 65 -3.53 -21.63 28.45
N LEU A 66 -2.55 -22.54 28.54
CA LEU A 66 -1.13 -22.17 28.57
C LEU A 66 -0.71 -21.45 27.28
N ALA A 67 -1.18 -21.90 26.13
CA ALA A 67 -0.88 -21.28 24.84
C ALA A 67 -1.47 -19.85 24.74
N CYS A 68 -2.67 -19.60 25.26
CA CYS A 68 -3.19 -18.24 25.38
C CYS A 68 -2.35 -17.38 26.33
N GLU A 69 -1.92 -17.94 27.47
CA GLU A 69 -1.10 -17.25 28.47
C GLU A 69 0.27 -16.84 27.91
N GLU A 70 0.86 -17.60 26.98
CA GLU A 70 2.10 -17.20 26.28
C GLU A 70 1.95 -15.90 25.47
N PHE A 71 0.75 -15.63 24.93
CA PHE A 71 0.44 -14.35 24.29
C PHE A 71 0.01 -13.25 25.27
N GLY A 72 0.00 -13.53 26.58
CA GLY A 72 -0.55 -12.63 27.59
C GLY A 72 -2.07 -12.51 27.54
N GLU A 73 -2.75 -13.55 27.07
CA GLU A 73 -4.20 -13.66 26.90
C GLU A 73 -4.78 -14.80 27.74
N THR A 74 -6.11 -14.91 27.76
CA THR A 74 -6.83 -16.03 28.39
C THR A 74 -7.78 -16.68 27.39
N LEU A 75 -8.30 -17.86 27.71
CA LEU A 75 -9.36 -18.46 26.91
C LEU A 75 -10.58 -17.54 26.86
N TRP A 76 -11.07 -17.27 25.66
CA TRP A 76 -12.18 -16.37 25.43
C TRP A 76 -13.47 -16.94 26.02
N THR A 77 -14.30 -16.04 26.56
CA THR A 77 -15.63 -16.36 27.08
C THR A 77 -16.66 -15.56 26.32
N PRO A 78 -17.71 -16.16 25.75
CA PRO A 78 -18.83 -15.40 25.25
C PRO A 78 -19.47 -14.63 26.41
N GLU A 79 -19.54 -13.31 26.32
CA GLU A 79 -20.35 -12.52 27.25
C GLU A 79 -21.83 -12.77 26.94
N TYR A 80 -22.52 -13.54 27.78
CA TYR A 80 -23.96 -13.86 27.67
C TYR A 80 -24.89 -12.63 27.88
N ARG A 81 -24.41 -11.39 27.75
CA ARG A 81 -25.24 -10.20 27.96
C ARG A 81 -25.97 -9.81 26.67
N SER A 82 -27.20 -10.31 26.59
CA SER A 82 -28.28 -9.94 25.65
C SER A 82 -28.10 -10.38 24.20
N VAL A 83 -29.14 -11.03 23.68
CA VAL A 83 -29.23 -11.62 22.33
C VAL A 83 -29.18 -10.57 21.21
N GLU A 84 -29.26 -9.28 21.54
CA GLU A 84 -29.06 -8.16 20.60
C GLU A 84 -27.60 -7.66 20.52
N GLN A 85 -26.75 -7.99 21.51
CA GLN A 85 -25.33 -7.57 21.59
C GLN A 85 -24.35 -8.75 21.74
N GLY A 86 -24.85 -9.98 21.81
CA GLY A 86 -24.04 -11.20 21.91
C GLY A 86 -23.04 -11.25 20.77
N SER A 87 -21.75 -11.39 21.11
CA SER A 87 -20.63 -11.31 20.18
C SER A 87 -20.96 -12.02 18.87
N GLN A 88 -21.04 -11.30 17.74
CA GLN A 88 -21.20 -11.90 16.41
C GLN A 88 -19.96 -12.71 16.00
N ILE A 89 -18.94 -12.82 16.87
CA ILE A 89 -17.69 -13.53 16.64
C ILE A 89 -17.93 -14.98 16.24
N PRO A 90 -18.70 -15.83 16.97
CA PRO A 90 -18.91 -17.20 16.56
C PRO A 90 -19.52 -17.26 15.16
N GLN A 91 -20.61 -16.51 14.93
CA GLN A 91 -21.28 -16.50 13.63
C GLN A 91 -20.33 -16.08 12.49
N ARG A 92 -19.67 -14.93 12.62
CA ARG A 92 -18.77 -14.41 11.57
C ARG A 92 -17.49 -15.24 11.42
N LEU A 93 -16.99 -15.83 12.50
CA LEU A 93 -15.85 -16.75 12.46
C LEU A 93 -16.19 -18.02 11.70
N PHE A 94 -17.39 -18.56 11.92
CA PHE A 94 -17.88 -19.76 11.27
C PHE A 94 -18.35 -19.51 9.83
N GLU A 95 -18.76 -18.29 9.49
CA GLU A 95 -18.98 -17.83 8.11
C GLU A 95 -17.67 -17.61 7.33
N ASN A 96 -16.53 -17.50 8.03
CA ASN A 96 -15.24 -17.38 7.38
C ASN A 96 -14.83 -18.72 6.75
N ASP A 97 -14.66 -18.71 5.43
CA ASP A 97 -14.27 -19.88 4.61
C ASP A 97 -13.05 -20.63 5.18
N GLN A 98 -12.13 -19.94 5.87
CA GLN A 98 -10.95 -20.55 6.48
C GLN A 98 -11.24 -21.56 7.59
N TYR A 99 -12.37 -21.39 8.28
CA TYR A 99 -12.78 -22.24 9.38
C TYR A 99 -13.94 -23.16 9.02
N ASN A 100 -14.35 -23.16 7.75
CA ASN A 100 -15.38 -24.04 7.22
C ASN A 100 -14.99 -25.52 7.46
N GLY A 101 -15.83 -26.23 8.21
CA GLY A 101 -15.58 -27.63 8.63
C GLY A 101 -14.96 -27.78 10.03
N THR A 102 -14.55 -26.69 10.68
CA THR A 102 -14.18 -26.73 12.11
C THR A 102 -15.44 -26.92 12.94
N LYS A 103 -15.48 -27.99 13.73
CA LYS A 103 -16.70 -28.37 14.46
C LYS A 103 -16.93 -27.52 15.70
N GLU A 104 -15.86 -27.23 16.43
CA GLU A 104 -15.90 -26.51 17.71
C GLU A 104 -14.52 -26.02 18.16
N PHE A 105 -14.51 -25.03 19.06
CA PHE A 105 -13.30 -24.46 19.66
C PHE A 105 -13.37 -24.49 21.19
N TRP A 106 -12.21 -24.58 21.85
CA TRP A 106 -12.10 -24.35 23.28
C TRP A 106 -12.43 -22.90 23.65
N THR A 107 -13.27 -22.75 24.67
CA THR A 107 -13.62 -21.49 25.33
C THR A 107 -13.46 -21.64 26.86
N SER A 108 -13.88 -20.64 27.64
CA SER A 108 -13.61 -20.60 29.09
C SER A 108 -14.55 -21.45 29.99
N SER A 109 -14.13 -21.59 31.25
CA SER A 109 -14.86 -22.07 32.45
C SER A 109 -15.36 -23.52 32.44
N SER A 110 -14.59 -24.41 33.07
CA SER A 110 -15.08 -25.67 33.68
C SER A 110 -15.49 -25.44 35.14
N ASN A 111 -16.64 -25.99 35.57
CA ASN A 111 -17.04 -26.06 36.98
C ASN A 111 -16.66 -27.40 37.66
N GLY A 112 -15.84 -28.24 37.01
CA GLY A 112 -15.48 -29.57 37.50
C GLY A 112 -14.16 -30.09 36.93
N THR A 113 -13.62 -31.14 37.54
CA THR A 113 -12.27 -31.67 37.26
C THR A 113 -12.16 -32.55 36.00
N GLN A 114 -13.24 -32.72 35.21
CA GLN A 114 -13.25 -33.61 34.02
C GLN A 114 -13.93 -33.01 32.77
N THR A 115 -14.88 -32.08 32.90
CA THR A 115 -15.59 -31.49 31.76
C THR A 115 -15.26 -30.01 31.58
N CYS A 116 -14.98 -29.62 30.34
CA CYS A 116 -14.60 -28.28 29.90
C CYS A 116 -15.62 -27.77 28.87
N LYS A 117 -15.62 -26.47 28.55
CA LYS A 117 -16.59 -25.90 27.60
C LYS A 117 -16.00 -25.70 26.22
N ALA A 118 -16.73 -26.14 25.21
CA ALA A 118 -16.43 -25.88 23.82
C ALA A 118 -17.59 -25.11 23.15
N LEU A 119 -17.23 -24.30 22.16
CA LEU A 119 -18.15 -23.55 21.31
C LEU A 119 -18.25 -24.22 19.93
N PRO A 120 -19.38 -24.88 19.63
CA PRO A 120 -19.62 -25.47 18.32
C PRO A 120 -20.06 -24.42 17.29
N TYR A 121 -20.00 -24.79 16.01
CA TYR A 121 -20.55 -24.01 14.89
C TYR A 121 -21.99 -23.53 15.14
N ALA A 122 -22.81 -24.40 15.76
CA ALA A 122 -24.22 -24.12 16.08
C ALA A 122 -24.42 -23.08 17.21
N GLY A 123 -23.36 -22.50 17.76
CA GLY A 123 -23.37 -21.27 18.57
C GLY A 123 -23.61 -21.44 20.07
N ALA A 124 -24.18 -22.56 20.52
CA ALA A 124 -24.41 -22.80 21.96
C ALA A 124 -23.27 -23.61 22.58
N MET A 125 -22.59 -23.04 23.58
CA MET A 125 -21.55 -23.76 24.32
C MET A 125 -22.09 -25.03 24.98
N HIS A 126 -21.27 -26.07 25.03
CA HIS A 126 -21.59 -27.33 25.70
C HIS A 126 -20.38 -27.91 26.42
N GLU A 127 -20.63 -28.88 27.31
CA GLU A 127 -19.58 -29.58 28.03
C GLU A 127 -18.96 -30.69 27.18
N VAL A 128 -17.63 -30.75 27.19
CA VAL A 128 -16.77 -31.70 26.46
C VAL A 128 -15.69 -32.20 27.42
N ASP A 129 -15.22 -33.43 27.26
CA ASP A 129 -14.09 -33.95 28.03
C ASP A 129 -12.86 -33.04 27.84
N CYS A 130 -12.28 -32.52 28.93
CA CYS A 130 -11.13 -31.61 28.91
C CYS A 130 -9.90 -32.18 28.18
N CYS A 131 -9.80 -33.51 28.06
CA CYS A 131 -8.74 -34.21 27.33
C CYS A 131 -8.99 -34.27 25.80
N THR A 132 -10.15 -33.82 25.32
CA THR A 132 -10.42 -33.67 23.89
C THR A 132 -9.44 -32.69 23.27
N LYS A 133 -9.05 -32.91 22.02
CA LYS A 133 -8.15 -32.00 21.31
C LYS A 133 -8.95 -31.12 20.37
N LEU A 134 -9.04 -29.83 20.69
CA LEU A 134 -9.77 -28.82 19.91
C LEU A 134 -8.87 -27.60 19.69
N PRO A 135 -9.06 -26.86 18.58
CA PRO A 135 -8.48 -25.53 18.44
C PRO A 135 -9.02 -24.58 19.53
N ALA A 136 -8.38 -23.45 19.76
CA ALA A 136 -8.72 -22.55 20.86
C ALA A 136 -9.00 -21.12 20.41
N ILE A 137 -9.93 -20.46 21.10
CA ILE A 137 -10.16 -19.02 20.97
C ILE A 137 -9.64 -18.36 22.25
N CYS A 138 -8.64 -17.51 22.11
CA CYS A 138 -8.11 -16.65 23.16
C CYS A 138 -8.71 -15.24 23.06
N THR A 139 -8.69 -14.50 24.16
CA THR A 139 -8.90 -13.05 24.13
C THR A 139 -7.87 -12.38 23.22
N GLN A 140 -8.23 -11.24 22.63
CA GLN A 140 -7.28 -10.34 21.97
C GLN A 140 -7.47 -8.94 22.59
N SER A 141 -6.64 -8.67 23.58
CA SER A 141 -6.70 -7.49 24.44
C SER A 141 -5.68 -6.40 24.07
N ALA A 142 -4.88 -6.60 23.03
CA ALA A 142 -3.97 -5.57 22.53
C ALA A 142 -4.76 -4.32 22.11
N PRO A 143 -4.22 -3.10 22.35
CA PRO A 143 -4.89 -1.86 22.01
C PRO A 143 -4.90 -1.63 20.49
N TYR A 144 -5.74 -0.70 20.01
CA TYR A 144 -5.61 -0.19 18.65
C TYR A 144 -4.35 0.68 18.53
N SER A 145 -3.64 0.55 17.41
CA SER A 145 -2.65 1.55 17.01
C SER A 145 -3.35 2.74 16.35
N THR A 146 -2.81 3.94 16.53
CA THR A 146 -3.16 5.14 15.75
C THR A 146 -1.90 5.70 15.10
N TYR A 147 -2.05 6.70 14.23
CA TYR A 147 -0.89 7.34 13.62
C TYR A 147 0.07 8.03 14.62
N THR A 148 -0.38 8.30 15.85
CA THR A 148 0.42 8.93 16.92
C THR A 148 0.76 8.01 18.09
N GLU A 149 0.01 6.93 18.28
CA GLU A 149 0.13 6.06 19.46
C GLU A 149 0.26 4.60 19.04
N VAL A 150 1.36 3.96 19.43
CA VAL A 150 1.66 2.56 19.19
C VAL A 150 2.19 1.95 20.49
N ASP A 151 1.64 0.80 20.91
CA ASP A 151 2.10 0.07 22.10
C ASP A 151 2.94 -1.14 21.69
N THR A 152 4.25 -1.00 21.76
CA THR A 152 5.23 -2.07 21.48
C THR A 152 5.75 -2.73 22.76
N SER A 153 5.03 -2.59 23.89
CA SER A 153 5.43 -3.17 25.15
C SER A 153 5.58 -4.68 25.06
N PHE A 154 6.43 -5.23 25.92
CA PHE A 154 6.82 -6.65 25.88
C PHE A 154 5.64 -7.62 25.82
N ARG A 155 4.50 -7.27 26.46
CA ARG A 155 3.27 -8.07 26.47
C ARG A 155 2.69 -8.33 25.08
N TRP A 156 2.88 -7.39 24.15
CA TRP A 156 2.33 -7.47 22.79
C TRP A 156 3.33 -7.93 21.75
N GLN A 157 4.58 -8.20 22.15
CA GLN A 157 5.60 -8.65 21.22
C GLN A 157 5.34 -10.08 20.76
N THR A 158 5.72 -10.38 19.53
CA THR A 158 5.73 -11.74 19.00
C THR A 158 6.98 -11.94 18.15
N SER A 159 7.47 -13.17 18.06
CA SER A 159 8.67 -13.50 17.30
C SER A 159 8.37 -14.55 16.26
N ILE A 160 8.96 -14.39 15.07
CA ILE A 160 8.92 -15.35 13.98
C ILE A 160 10.34 -15.72 13.56
N SER A 161 10.49 -16.89 12.98
CA SER A 161 11.74 -17.35 12.39
C SER A 161 11.61 -17.39 10.88
N THR A 162 12.53 -16.73 10.17
CA THR A 162 12.57 -16.71 8.70
C THR A 162 14.00 -16.86 8.21
N GLY A 163 14.27 -17.85 7.37
CA GLY A 163 15.64 -18.24 7.03
C GLY A 163 16.48 -18.49 8.29
N ASN A 164 17.58 -17.77 8.43
CA ASN A 164 18.46 -17.82 9.61
C ASN A 164 18.19 -16.70 10.62
N GLN A 165 17.07 -15.98 10.49
CA GLN A 165 16.76 -14.81 11.32
C GLN A 165 15.62 -15.12 12.29
N GLN A 166 15.72 -14.52 13.47
CA GLN A 166 14.61 -14.37 14.40
C GLN A 166 14.20 -12.91 14.43
N ILE A 167 12.96 -12.63 14.08
CA ILE A 167 12.44 -11.26 13.97
C ILE A 167 11.36 -11.06 15.01
N THR A 168 11.55 -10.10 15.90
CA THR A 168 10.57 -9.74 16.93
C THR A 168 9.75 -8.53 16.46
N GLY A 169 8.46 -8.75 16.21
CA GLY A 169 7.46 -7.71 15.99
C GLY A 169 6.55 -7.55 17.20
N TYR A 170 5.39 -6.96 16.97
CA TYR A 170 4.33 -6.79 17.97
C TYR A 170 2.96 -7.02 17.35
N ARG A 171 1.91 -7.05 18.16
CA ARG A 171 0.52 -7.08 17.67
C ARG A 171 -0.27 -5.94 18.27
N ASP A 172 -1.23 -5.46 17.49
CA ASP A 172 -2.28 -4.58 17.98
C ASP A 172 -3.64 -5.30 17.87
N LYS A 173 -4.73 -4.56 18.03
CA LYS A 173 -6.08 -5.09 17.91
C LYS A 173 -6.38 -5.70 16.53
N LEU A 174 -5.74 -5.20 15.47
CA LEU A 174 -6.04 -5.52 14.07
C LEU A 174 -5.14 -6.61 13.50
N SER A 175 -3.85 -6.59 13.84
CA SER A 175 -2.82 -7.32 13.10
C SER A 175 -1.55 -7.57 13.91
N PHE A 176 -0.76 -8.54 13.46
CA PHE A 176 0.65 -8.64 13.77
C PHE A 176 1.45 -7.68 12.87
N ARG A 177 2.42 -6.98 13.45
CA ARG A 177 3.15 -5.87 12.86
C ARG A 177 4.66 -6.08 13.02
N PHE A 178 5.38 -5.92 11.92
CA PHE A 178 6.85 -5.98 11.87
C PHE A 178 7.35 -4.78 11.08
N GLN A 179 7.79 -3.74 11.77
CA GLN A 179 8.19 -2.46 11.16
C GLN A 179 9.70 -2.30 11.20
N GLY A 180 10.30 -1.89 10.08
CA GLY A 180 11.75 -1.71 9.99
C GLY A 180 12.55 -3.00 9.81
N ILE A 181 12.04 -3.97 9.05
CA ILE A 181 12.82 -5.15 8.66
C ILE A 181 13.79 -4.77 7.55
N ARG A 182 15.07 -5.08 7.73
CA ARG A 182 16.11 -4.84 6.72
C ARG A 182 15.99 -5.86 5.58
N TYR A 183 15.71 -5.40 4.37
CA TYR A 183 15.69 -6.27 3.18
C TYR A 183 16.99 -6.25 2.38
N ALA A 184 17.86 -5.25 2.61
CA ALA A 184 19.20 -5.18 2.04
C ALA A 184 20.19 -4.54 3.03
N LYS A 185 21.47 -4.93 2.97
CA LYS A 185 22.52 -4.14 3.65
C LYS A 185 22.60 -2.77 2.98
N GLN A 186 23.02 -1.74 3.73
CA GLN A 186 23.34 -0.45 3.13
C GLN A 186 24.35 -0.66 1.99
N PRO A 187 23.98 -0.40 0.73
CA PRO A 187 24.93 -0.49 -0.38
C PRO A 187 25.90 0.69 -0.28
N GLU A 188 27.09 0.53 -0.84
CA GLU A 188 27.92 1.71 -1.12
C GLU A 188 27.14 2.66 -2.04
N ARG A 189 27.30 3.97 -1.88
CA ARG A 189 26.58 4.94 -2.70
C ARG A 189 26.82 4.68 -4.18
N PHE A 190 25.73 4.65 -4.95
CA PHE A 190 25.71 4.27 -6.37
C PHE A 190 26.18 2.83 -6.66
N ALA A 191 25.91 1.90 -5.73
CA ALA A 191 25.98 0.47 -5.98
C ALA A 191 24.58 -0.17 -5.93
N TYR A 192 24.39 -1.24 -6.69
CA TYR A 192 23.15 -2.03 -6.66
C TYR A 192 23.04 -2.79 -5.33
N SER A 193 21.83 -2.84 -4.78
CA SER A 193 21.52 -3.59 -3.57
C SER A 193 21.43 -5.09 -3.86
N VAL A 194 21.50 -5.90 -2.79
CA VAL A 194 21.34 -7.35 -2.84
C VAL A 194 20.48 -7.79 -1.65
N PRO A 195 19.70 -8.88 -1.77
CA PRO A 195 18.85 -9.34 -0.69
C PRO A 195 19.65 -9.64 0.59
N PHE A 196 19.13 -9.19 1.72
CA PHE A 196 19.77 -9.37 3.01
C PHE A 196 19.74 -10.83 3.45
N SER A 197 20.92 -11.38 3.77
CA SER A 197 21.10 -12.77 4.19
C SER A 197 21.74 -12.91 5.59
N GLY A 198 21.50 -11.93 6.48
CA GLY A 198 22.02 -11.98 7.85
C GLY A 198 21.40 -13.09 8.69
N SER A 199 22.02 -13.43 9.82
CA SER A 199 21.57 -14.49 10.76
C SER A 199 21.27 -13.97 12.16
N ASP A 200 21.29 -12.66 12.36
CA ASP A 200 21.15 -12.07 13.69
C ASP A 200 19.67 -11.90 14.06
N ASN A 201 19.39 -11.96 15.36
CA ASN A 201 18.10 -11.57 15.90
C ASN A 201 17.88 -10.08 15.64
N SER A 202 16.73 -9.72 15.08
CA SER A 202 16.38 -8.32 14.82
C SER A 202 15.03 -7.95 15.42
N THR A 203 14.93 -6.72 15.90
CA THR A 203 13.67 -6.15 16.38
C THR A 203 13.04 -5.32 15.28
N ALA A 204 11.80 -5.65 14.92
CA ALA A 204 10.95 -4.94 13.98
C ALA A 204 9.81 -4.22 14.72
N LEU A 205 10.15 -3.50 15.79
CA LEU A 205 9.19 -2.79 16.65
C LEU A 205 8.96 -1.34 16.22
N THR A 206 9.87 -0.77 15.45
CA THR A 206 9.81 0.63 15.00
C THR A 206 10.21 0.70 13.53
N PRO A 207 9.61 1.59 12.74
CA PRO A 207 10.03 1.80 11.36
C PRO A 207 11.52 2.09 11.22
N GLY A 208 12.11 1.61 10.12
CA GLY A 208 13.47 1.96 9.75
C GLY A 208 13.59 3.43 9.31
N PRO A 209 14.81 4.00 9.26
CA PRO A 209 15.02 5.35 8.77
C PRO A 209 14.50 5.55 7.34
N ARG A 210 14.00 6.75 7.04
CA ARG A 210 13.63 7.13 5.67
C ARG A 210 14.88 7.28 4.82
N CYS A 211 14.76 7.06 3.50
CA CYS A 211 15.85 7.41 2.60
C CYS A 211 16.04 8.92 2.53
N ILE A 212 17.29 9.37 2.43
CA ILE A 212 17.64 10.80 2.33
C ILE A 212 16.87 11.45 1.18
N GLN A 213 16.17 12.53 1.51
CA GLN A 213 15.31 13.30 0.63
C GLN A 213 15.17 14.74 1.18
N SER A 214 14.56 15.63 0.41
CA SER A 214 14.33 17.01 0.87
C SER A 214 13.41 17.04 2.11
N GLY A 215 13.66 17.98 3.02
CA GLY A 215 12.83 18.18 4.21
C GLY A 215 13.11 17.25 5.40
N CYS A 216 14.14 16.41 5.35
CA CYS A 216 14.59 15.60 6.48
C CYS A 216 16.07 15.83 6.86
N ASN A 217 16.45 15.34 8.04
CA ASN A 217 17.79 15.49 8.61
C ASN A 217 18.34 14.13 9.07
N THR A 218 19.52 14.10 9.67
CA THR A 218 20.19 12.87 10.15
C THR A 218 19.45 12.13 11.26
N THR A 219 18.43 12.71 11.90
CA THR A 219 17.63 12.01 12.91
C THR A 219 16.41 11.29 12.32
N THR A 220 16.03 11.61 11.08
CA THR A 220 14.84 11.09 10.41
C THR A 220 15.15 10.32 9.12
N CYS A 221 16.30 10.62 8.51
CA CYS A 221 16.76 10.04 7.26
C CYS A 221 18.19 9.50 7.35
N SER A 222 18.48 8.47 6.55
CA SER A 222 19.80 7.84 6.45
C SER A 222 20.02 7.29 5.03
N GLU A 223 21.28 7.11 4.62
CA GLU A 223 21.60 6.26 3.46
C GLU A 223 21.39 4.78 3.79
N ASP A 224 21.48 4.42 5.08
CA ASP A 224 21.02 3.14 5.60
C ASP A 224 19.49 3.17 5.76
N CYS A 225 18.77 3.00 4.66
CA CYS A 225 17.31 3.15 4.61
C CYS A 225 16.55 1.99 3.95
N LEU A 226 17.23 0.92 3.53
CA LEU A 226 16.63 -0.20 2.80
C LEU A 226 15.89 -1.16 3.74
N PHE A 227 14.75 -0.68 4.23
CA PHE A 227 13.85 -1.34 5.15
C PHE A 227 12.45 -1.50 4.57
N LEU A 228 11.73 -2.51 5.07
CA LEU A 228 10.32 -2.76 4.77
C LEU A 228 9.52 -2.96 6.05
N ASN A 229 8.19 -2.89 5.92
CA ASN A 229 7.24 -3.11 7.00
C ASN A 229 6.21 -4.16 6.56
N ILE A 230 5.72 -4.96 7.51
CA ILE A 230 4.76 -6.04 7.26
C ILE A 230 3.61 -5.95 8.27
N TRP A 231 2.37 -6.04 7.76
CA TRP A 231 1.16 -6.24 8.54
C TRP A 231 0.49 -7.54 8.09
N THR A 232 0.10 -8.39 9.04
CA THR A 232 -0.53 -9.68 8.76
C THR A 232 -1.56 -10.05 9.82
N PRO A 233 -2.72 -10.62 9.44
CA PRO A 233 -3.66 -11.18 10.39
C PRO A 233 -3.27 -12.60 10.84
N PHE A 234 -2.28 -13.24 10.18
CA PHE A 234 -2.01 -14.67 10.30
C PHE A 234 -0.51 -14.98 10.42
N LEU A 235 -0.14 -15.79 11.40
CA LEU A 235 1.21 -16.32 11.59
C LEU A 235 1.20 -17.85 11.59
N PRO A 236 1.82 -18.52 10.61
CA PRO A 236 1.89 -19.98 10.57
C PRO A 236 3.00 -20.50 11.49
N SER A 237 2.71 -21.57 12.22
CA SER A 237 3.69 -22.33 13.00
C SER A 237 4.68 -23.09 12.13
N ASN A 238 4.24 -23.55 10.96
CA ASN A 238 5.09 -24.15 9.93
C ASN A 238 4.72 -23.58 8.54
N PRO A 239 5.46 -22.57 8.05
CA PRO A 239 5.22 -21.94 6.75
C PRO A 239 5.23 -22.92 5.58
N SER A 240 6.10 -23.95 5.63
CA SER A 240 6.31 -24.88 4.51
C SER A 240 5.14 -25.82 4.24
N THR A 241 4.25 -26.00 5.22
CA THR A 241 3.09 -26.90 5.15
C THR A 241 1.77 -26.16 5.32
N SER A 242 1.78 -24.84 5.47
CA SER A 242 0.57 -24.08 5.73
C SER A 242 -0.28 -23.95 4.46
N SER A 243 -1.53 -24.40 4.54
CA SER A 243 -2.53 -24.22 3.49
C SER A 243 -3.32 -22.91 3.63
N LYS A 244 -3.02 -22.09 4.66
CA LYS A 244 -3.78 -20.89 5.03
C LYS A 244 -3.06 -19.58 4.69
N LEU A 245 -1.94 -19.65 3.96
CA LEU A 245 -1.21 -18.48 3.52
C LEU A 245 -2.13 -17.51 2.76
N LYS A 246 -1.90 -16.21 2.92
CA LYS A 246 -2.75 -15.13 2.40
C LYS A 246 -2.10 -14.48 1.18
N PRO A 247 -2.86 -13.87 0.24
CA PRO A 247 -2.27 -13.02 -0.78
C PRO A 247 -1.39 -11.94 -0.17
N VAL A 248 -0.34 -11.56 -0.89
CA VAL A 248 0.60 -10.52 -0.49
C VAL A 248 0.36 -9.29 -1.35
N MET A 249 0.14 -8.13 -0.74
CA MET A 249 0.11 -6.85 -1.44
C MET A 249 1.41 -6.10 -1.14
N PHE A 250 2.17 -5.78 -2.18
CA PHE A 250 3.49 -5.15 -2.10
C PHE A 250 3.42 -3.71 -2.59
N TRP A 251 3.44 -2.77 -1.64
CA TRP A 251 3.25 -1.35 -1.86
C TRP A 251 4.56 -0.62 -2.18
N ILE A 252 4.52 0.18 -3.25
CA ILE A 252 5.59 1.08 -3.68
C ILE A 252 5.06 2.52 -3.60
N HIS A 253 5.63 3.33 -2.72
CA HIS A 253 5.20 4.70 -2.52
C HIS A 253 5.55 5.62 -3.72
N GLY A 254 4.72 6.64 -3.92
CA GLY A 254 4.96 7.74 -4.86
C GLY A 254 5.95 8.78 -4.33
N GLY A 255 5.88 10.00 -4.89
CA GLY A 255 6.78 11.11 -4.54
C GLY A 255 7.80 11.46 -5.64
N SER A 256 7.40 11.33 -6.92
CA SER A 256 8.20 11.76 -8.09
C SER A 256 9.63 11.21 -8.14
N PHE A 257 9.88 10.04 -7.54
CA PHE A 257 11.22 9.46 -7.32
C PHE A 257 12.17 10.31 -6.47
N THR A 258 11.72 11.40 -5.83
CA THR A 258 12.55 12.31 -5.02
C THR A 258 12.16 12.36 -3.55
N SER A 259 10.96 11.90 -3.19
CA SER A 259 10.45 11.87 -1.82
C SER A 259 9.55 10.64 -1.58
N GLY A 260 9.09 10.48 -0.33
CA GLY A 260 8.24 9.39 0.13
C GLY A 260 8.98 8.38 0.99
N PHE A 261 8.23 7.54 1.72
CA PHE A 261 8.78 6.52 2.61
C PHE A 261 7.72 5.45 2.95
N GLY A 262 8.12 4.21 3.13
CA GLY A 262 7.23 3.06 3.34
C GLY A 262 6.47 3.05 4.67
N SER A 263 6.83 3.90 5.63
CA SER A 263 6.15 3.98 6.94
C SER A 263 5.23 5.21 7.08
N ASP A 264 4.76 5.77 5.96
CA ASP A 264 3.79 6.88 5.99
C ASP A 264 2.46 6.41 6.58
N PRO A 265 1.89 7.11 7.58
CA PRO A 265 0.63 6.72 8.21
C PRO A 265 -0.57 6.77 7.27
N THR A 266 -0.47 7.45 6.12
CA THR A 266 -1.50 7.43 5.07
C THR A 266 -1.79 6.02 4.59
N PHE A 267 -0.80 5.13 4.60
CA PHE A 267 -0.92 3.75 4.15
C PHE A 267 -0.46 2.74 5.22
N ASP A 268 -0.82 2.98 6.49
CA ASP A 268 -0.72 1.94 7.52
C ASP A 268 -1.52 0.71 7.12
N GLY A 269 -0.90 -0.46 7.22
CA GLY A 269 -1.47 -1.71 6.74
C GLY A 269 -2.46 -2.41 7.64
N GLY A 270 -2.70 -1.92 8.86
CA GLY A 270 -3.50 -2.65 9.85
C GLY A 270 -4.91 -2.95 9.38
N ASN A 271 -5.59 -1.96 8.79
CA ASN A 271 -6.95 -2.12 8.29
C ASN A 271 -7.02 -3.00 7.05
N MET A 272 -6.12 -2.81 6.08
CA MET A 272 -6.06 -3.62 4.87
C MET A 272 -5.77 -5.09 5.18
N ALA A 273 -4.83 -5.37 6.09
CA ALA A 273 -4.49 -6.73 6.53
C ALA A 273 -5.65 -7.40 7.29
N SER A 274 -6.31 -6.67 8.19
CA SER A 274 -7.40 -7.20 9.02
C SER A 274 -8.70 -7.41 8.23
N ARG A 275 -9.13 -6.42 7.43
CA ARG A 275 -10.40 -6.47 6.69
C ARG A 275 -10.28 -7.31 5.42
N GLY A 276 -9.21 -7.12 4.65
CA GLY A 276 -8.98 -7.82 3.40
C GLY A 276 -8.43 -9.23 3.56
N ASP A 277 -8.04 -9.61 4.79
CA ASP A 277 -7.40 -10.89 5.10
C ASP A 277 -6.15 -11.15 4.23
N ILE A 278 -5.29 -10.14 4.07
CA ILE A 278 -4.06 -10.17 3.26
C ILE A 278 -2.83 -9.89 4.11
N VAL A 279 -1.64 -10.14 3.54
CA VAL A 279 -0.39 -9.59 4.07
C VAL A 279 -0.01 -8.33 3.29
N LEU A 280 0.11 -7.19 3.97
CA LEU A 280 0.62 -5.97 3.36
C LEU A 280 2.13 -5.85 3.63
N VAL A 281 2.88 -5.53 2.58
CA VAL A 281 4.29 -5.12 2.66
C VAL A 281 4.46 -3.72 2.11
N THR A 282 5.14 -2.84 2.83
CA THR A 282 5.55 -1.51 2.34
C THR A 282 7.06 -1.38 2.38
N ILE A 283 7.66 -0.65 1.44
CA ILE A 283 9.13 -0.55 1.33
C ILE A 283 9.61 0.90 1.30
N ASN A 284 10.84 1.12 1.76
CA ASN A 284 11.66 2.25 1.32
C ASN A 284 12.49 1.85 0.10
N TYR A 285 12.84 2.80 -0.77
CA TYR A 285 13.83 2.63 -1.84
C TYR A 285 14.63 3.94 -2.01
N ARG A 286 15.85 3.90 -2.56
CA ARG A 286 16.64 5.12 -2.75
C ARG A 286 15.99 6.07 -3.75
N LEU A 287 16.06 7.37 -3.44
CA LEU A 287 15.40 8.46 -4.15
C LEU A 287 16.43 9.44 -4.72
N SER A 288 15.97 10.31 -5.63
CA SER A 288 16.73 11.43 -6.18
C SER A 288 18.08 10.97 -6.76
N THR A 289 19.08 11.84 -6.77
CA THR A 289 20.41 11.55 -7.30
C THR A 289 21.02 10.30 -6.68
N LEU A 290 20.74 10.00 -5.40
CA LEU A 290 21.22 8.79 -4.71
C LEU A 290 20.63 7.48 -5.28
N GLY A 291 19.43 7.54 -5.86
CA GLY A 291 18.73 6.40 -6.45
C GLY A 291 18.85 6.29 -7.97
N PHE A 292 19.11 7.38 -8.69
CA PHE A 292 18.92 7.44 -10.14
C PHE A 292 20.06 8.06 -10.95
N LEU A 293 21.20 8.39 -10.34
CA LEU A 293 22.37 8.91 -11.07
C LEU A 293 22.94 7.89 -12.09
N ALA A 294 23.24 8.36 -13.29
CA ALA A 294 24.02 7.62 -14.28
C ALA A 294 25.13 8.49 -14.91
N LEU A 295 26.37 7.99 -15.00
CA LEU A 295 27.54 8.79 -15.43
C LEU A 295 28.08 8.44 -16.82
N GLY A 296 27.63 7.35 -17.44
CA GLY A 296 28.20 6.87 -18.71
C GLY A 296 29.63 6.34 -18.58
N ASP A 297 30.07 6.01 -17.37
CA ASP A 297 31.38 5.42 -17.05
C ASP A 297 31.38 3.88 -17.15
N GLY A 298 30.23 3.28 -17.51
CA GLY A 298 30.01 1.83 -17.61
C GLY A 298 29.74 1.13 -16.27
N ILE A 299 29.82 1.84 -15.14
CA ILE A 299 29.65 1.28 -13.80
C ILE A 299 28.44 1.92 -13.10
N THR A 300 28.32 3.23 -13.19
CA THR A 300 27.24 4.04 -12.63
C THR A 300 26.13 4.19 -13.68
N ASN A 301 25.27 3.19 -13.78
CA ASN A 301 24.29 3.05 -14.86
C ASN A 301 22.85 3.42 -14.49
N GLY A 302 22.63 4.06 -13.32
CA GLY A 302 21.29 4.46 -12.87
C GLY A 302 20.46 3.30 -12.34
N ASN A 303 19.16 3.54 -12.13
CA ASN A 303 18.17 2.57 -11.65
C ASN A 303 18.48 1.91 -10.29
N PHE A 304 19.30 2.53 -9.43
CA PHE A 304 19.58 1.97 -8.10
C PHE A 304 18.32 1.89 -7.23
N GLY A 305 17.42 2.89 -7.33
CA GLY A 305 16.12 2.87 -6.66
C GLY A 305 15.21 1.75 -7.18
N LEU A 306 15.17 1.51 -8.50
CA LEU A 306 14.43 0.37 -9.08
C LEU A 306 15.03 -0.97 -8.64
N ALA A 307 16.35 -1.07 -8.60
CA ALA A 307 17.03 -2.26 -8.10
C ALA A 307 16.75 -2.53 -6.61
N ASP A 308 16.59 -1.49 -5.79
CA ASP A 308 16.16 -1.62 -4.40
C ASP A 308 14.76 -2.21 -4.28
N GLN A 309 13.82 -1.76 -5.13
CA GLN A 309 12.46 -2.31 -5.17
C GLN A 309 12.46 -3.79 -5.57
N ILE A 310 13.25 -4.18 -6.57
CA ILE A 310 13.41 -5.58 -7.00
C ILE A 310 14.07 -6.41 -5.89
N THR A 311 15.08 -5.87 -5.22
CA THR A 311 15.74 -6.53 -4.10
C THR A 311 14.78 -6.77 -2.93
N ALA A 312 13.92 -5.80 -2.63
CA ALA A 312 12.87 -5.97 -1.64
C ALA A 312 11.84 -7.02 -2.06
N LEU A 313 11.43 -7.03 -3.33
CA LEU A 313 10.53 -8.03 -3.89
C LEU A 313 11.11 -9.46 -3.77
N ASP A 314 12.40 -9.63 -4.10
CA ASP A 314 13.11 -10.90 -3.96
C ASP A 314 13.19 -11.34 -2.50
N TRP A 315 13.48 -10.42 -1.58
CA TRP A 315 13.47 -10.70 -0.15
C TRP A 315 12.08 -11.17 0.31
N VAL A 316 11.02 -10.47 -0.11
CA VAL A 316 9.63 -10.82 0.23
C VAL A 316 9.31 -12.23 -0.27
N ARG A 317 9.59 -12.55 -1.54
CA ARG A 317 9.34 -13.89 -2.08
C ARG A 317 10.02 -15.01 -1.30
N GLN A 318 11.22 -14.74 -0.78
CA GLN A 318 12.00 -15.72 -0.01
C GLN A 318 11.51 -15.89 1.43
N ASN A 319 10.87 -14.89 2.02
CA ASN A 319 10.63 -14.83 3.47
C ASN A 319 9.15 -14.72 3.88
N ILE A 320 8.26 -14.25 2.99
CA ILE A 320 6.90 -13.83 3.38
C ILE A 320 6.00 -14.95 3.90
N ALA A 321 6.30 -16.20 3.55
CA ALA A 321 5.60 -17.38 4.10
C ALA A 321 5.69 -17.43 5.64
N SER A 322 6.82 -17.01 6.22
CA SER A 322 7.01 -16.94 7.68
C SER A 322 6.12 -15.90 8.36
N PHE A 323 5.60 -14.94 7.58
CA PHE A 323 4.67 -13.90 8.00
C PHE A 323 3.22 -14.20 7.56
N GLY A 324 2.95 -15.43 7.10
CA GLY A 324 1.63 -15.87 6.67
C GLY A 324 1.24 -15.49 5.25
N GLY A 325 2.16 -14.92 4.46
CA GLY A 325 1.91 -14.55 3.06
C GLY A 325 2.27 -15.66 2.08
N ASP A 326 1.53 -15.75 0.99
CA ASP A 326 1.75 -16.67 -0.10
C ASP A 326 2.64 -16.02 -1.18
N PRO A 327 3.91 -16.43 -1.34
CA PRO A 327 4.81 -15.82 -2.31
C PRO A 327 4.38 -16.05 -3.78
N SER A 328 3.45 -16.97 -4.03
CA SER A 328 2.87 -17.21 -5.36
C SER A 328 1.69 -16.30 -5.70
N ARG A 329 1.12 -15.60 -4.71
CA ARG A 329 0.00 -14.65 -4.86
C ARG A 329 0.41 -13.24 -4.44
N LEU A 330 1.53 -12.77 -4.99
CA LEU A 330 2.07 -11.45 -4.73
C LEU A 330 1.58 -10.44 -5.76
N THR A 331 0.81 -9.44 -5.32
CA THR A 331 0.36 -8.32 -6.15
C THR A 331 1.23 -7.10 -5.87
N ILE A 332 1.92 -6.56 -6.89
CA ILE A 332 2.62 -5.27 -6.76
C ILE A 332 1.65 -4.12 -7.00
N PHE A 333 1.74 -3.07 -6.20
CA PHE A 333 0.91 -1.89 -6.39
C PHE A 333 1.61 -0.62 -5.95
N GLY A 334 1.26 0.49 -6.59
CA GLY A 334 1.84 1.79 -6.29
C GLY A 334 1.02 2.93 -6.85
N GLN A 335 1.28 4.12 -6.32
CA GLN A 335 0.60 5.36 -6.72
C GLN A 335 1.62 6.38 -7.25
N SER A 336 1.25 7.16 -8.28
CA SER A 336 2.13 8.18 -8.88
C SER A 336 3.46 7.59 -9.39
N ALA A 337 4.61 8.09 -8.95
CA ALA A 337 5.92 7.48 -9.21
C ALA A 337 6.02 6.01 -8.76
N GLY A 338 5.23 5.59 -7.77
CA GLY A 338 5.07 4.19 -7.38
C GLY A 338 4.32 3.37 -8.44
N ALA A 339 3.33 3.95 -9.13
CA ALA A 339 2.69 3.32 -10.28
C ALA A 339 3.64 3.26 -11.48
N ALA A 340 4.44 4.30 -11.72
CA ALA A 340 5.52 4.27 -12.72
C ALA A 340 6.59 3.21 -12.38
N SER A 341 6.85 2.98 -11.09
CA SER A 341 7.69 1.86 -10.63
C SER A 341 7.06 0.51 -10.97
N VAL A 342 5.76 0.31 -10.69
CA VAL A 342 5.03 -0.90 -11.10
C VAL A 342 5.14 -1.09 -12.62
N ARG A 343 4.92 -0.05 -13.42
CA ARG A 343 5.10 -0.08 -14.88
C ARG A 343 6.51 -0.51 -15.29
N ALA A 344 7.54 -0.01 -14.61
CA ALA A 344 8.93 -0.38 -14.87
C ALA A 344 9.24 -1.83 -14.47
N LEU A 345 8.67 -2.33 -13.36
CA LEU A 345 8.78 -3.73 -12.94
C LEU A 345 8.08 -4.68 -13.92
N LEU A 346 6.96 -4.26 -14.51
CA LEU A 346 6.29 -4.96 -15.61
C LEU A 346 7.16 -5.01 -16.88
N ALA A 347 8.05 -4.04 -17.09
CA ALA A 347 8.99 -4.00 -18.21
C ALA A 347 10.37 -4.61 -17.91
N SER A 348 10.63 -5.05 -16.67
CA SER A 348 11.97 -5.42 -16.23
C SER A 348 12.23 -6.93 -16.33
N PRO A 349 13.25 -7.39 -17.07
CA PRO A 349 13.65 -8.80 -17.09
C PRO A 349 14.10 -9.33 -15.71
N LYS A 350 14.38 -8.45 -14.74
CA LYS A 350 14.76 -8.82 -13.38
C LYS A 350 13.56 -9.06 -12.45
N ALA A 351 12.38 -8.56 -12.81
CA ALA A 351 11.19 -8.63 -11.95
C ALA A 351 10.09 -9.55 -12.49
N ILE A 352 10.08 -9.84 -13.80
CA ILE A 352 9.07 -10.72 -14.41
C ILE A 352 9.09 -12.12 -13.75
N GLY A 353 7.90 -12.63 -13.44
CA GLY A 353 7.73 -13.88 -12.69
C GLY A 353 7.80 -13.74 -11.17
N SER A 354 8.14 -12.55 -10.66
CA SER A 354 8.18 -12.28 -9.21
C SER A 354 6.85 -11.81 -8.62
N TYR A 355 5.85 -11.55 -9.44
CA TYR A 355 4.51 -11.10 -9.06
C TYR A 355 3.43 -11.90 -9.82
N ALA A 356 2.21 -11.86 -9.29
CA ALA A 356 1.03 -12.56 -9.79
C ALA A 356 -0.12 -11.61 -10.16
N GLY A 357 0.04 -10.30 -9.93
CA GLY A 357 -0.91 -9.25 -10.29
C GLY A 357 -0.27 -7.87 -10.13
N ALA A 358 -0.83 -6.86 -10.77
CA ALA A 358 -0.33 -5.49 -10.71
C ALA A 358 -1.47 -4.47 -10.57
N ILE A 359 -1.27 -3.42 -9.76
CA ILE A 359 -2.16 -2.28 -9.65
C ILE A 359 -1.39 -0.97 -9.86
N MET A 360 -1.82 -0.16 -10.82
CA MET A 360 -1.22 1.14 -11.14
C MET A 360 -2.23 2.27 -10.84
N MET A 361 -1.95 3.06 -9.81
CA MET A 361 -2.84 4.12 -9.33
C MET A 361 -2.32 5.50 -9.74
N SER A 362 -3.09 6.25 -10.52
CA SER A 362 -2.69 7.56 -11.05
C SER A 362 -1.30 7.52 -11.70
N ASN A 363 -1.12 6.61 -12.66
CA ASN A 363 0.15 6.41 -13.33
C ASN A 363 0.48 7.62 -14.22
N LEU A 364 1.69 8.17 -14.06
CA LEU A 364 2.18 9.24 -14.91
C LEU A 364 2.60 8.66 -16.27
N ALA A 365 1.85 9.00 -17.31
CA ALA A 365 2.19 8.64 -18.68
C ALA A 365 1.62 9.65 -19.68
N GLY A 366 2.41 10.00 -20.69
CA GLY A 366 1.97 10.87 -21.79
C GLY A 366 2.95 12.00 -22.07
N LEU A 367 2.43 13.22 -22.15
CA LEU A 367 3.19 14.38 -22.59
C LEU A 367 3.97 15.05 -21.44
N ASN A 368 4.98 15.82 -21.81
CA ASN A 368 5.71 16.74 -20.92
C ASN A 368 6.30 16.04 -19.68
N TYR A 369 5.93 16.51 -18.49
CA TYR A 369 6.40 15.99 -17.21
C TYR A 369 6.17 14.48 -17.07
N ALA A 370 5.06 13.95 -17.61
CA ALA A 370 4.72 12.55 -17.53
C ALA A 370 5.50 11.65 -18.51
N THR A 371 6.19 12.23 -19.51
CA THR A 371 6.92 11.46 -20.52
C THR A 371 8.00 10.60 -19.90
N SER A 372 8.82 11.13 -18.99
CA SER A 372 9.95 10.39 -18.40
C SER A 372 9.54 9.27 -17.44
N PHE A 373 8.26 9.19 -17.05
CA PHE A 373 7.73 8.11 -16.22
C PHE A 373 7.27 6.89 -17.04
N SER A 374 7.04 7.08 -18.34
CA SER A 374 6.51 6.05 -19.25
C SER A 374 7.38 5.76 -20.48
N SER A 375 8.27 6.70 -20.82
CA SER A 375 9.31 6.61 -21.84
C SER A 375 10.68 6.78 -21.18
N TYR A 376 11.39 5.66 -21.00
CA TYR A 376 12.66 5.60 -20.31
C TYR A 376 13.79 6.11 -21.21
N TYR A 377 14.55 7.10 -20.72
CA TYR A 377 15.67 7.66 -21.45
C TYR A 377 16.86 6.69 -21.48
N THR A 378 17.65 6.72 -22.54
CA THR A 378 18.95 6.07 -22.59
C THR A 378 19.95 6.82 -21.70
N ILE A 379 21.02 6.13 -21.26
CA ILE A 379 22.09 6.78 -20.48
C ILE A 379 22.65 8.03 -21.18
N PRO A 380 22.95 8.03 -22.50
CA PRO A 380 23.39 9.22 -23.20
C PRO A 380 22.44 10.43 -23.10
N GLU A 381 21.13 10.20 -23.12
CA GLU A 381 20.12 11.28 -23.08
C GLU A 381 20.09 12.00 -21.72
N ILE A 382 20.46 11.32 -20.62
CA ILE A 382 20.49 11.91 -19.27
C ILE A 382 21.85 12.49 -18.87
N LEU A 383 22.91 12.30 -19.68
CA LEU A 383 24.26 12.78 -19.36
C LEU A 383 24.35 14.30 -19.15
N PRO A 384 23.55 15.16 -19.80
CA PRO A 384 23.55 16.59 -19.50
C PRO A 384 23.27 16.88 -18.01
N THR A 385 22.25 16.26 -17.43
CA THR A 385 21.91 16.40 -16.00
C THR A 385 23.06 15.92 -15.11
N SER A 386 23.66 14.78 -15.43
CA SER A 386 24.81 14.24 -14.69
C SER A 386 26.04 15.14 -14.78
N THR A 387 26.27 15.78 -15.94
CA THR A 387 27.34 16.76 -16.14
C THR A 387 27.13 18.01 -15.27
N ASP A 388 25.89 18.48 -15.17
CA ASP A 388 25.55 19.61 -14.30
C ASP A 388 25.76 19.27 -12.82
N ILE A 389 25.36 18.07 -12.37
CA ILE A 389 25.62 17.57 -11.01
C ILE A 389 27.13 17.51 -10.73
N LEU A 390 27.93 17.00 -11.68
CA LEU A 390 29.39 16.95 -11.55
C LEU A 390 30.02 18.34 -11.48
N ARG A 391 29.43 19.34 -12.15
CA ARG A 391 29.89 20.73 -12.08
C ARG A 391 29.57 21.34 -10.73
N GLU A 392 28.33 21.15 -10.27
CA GLU A 392 27.82 21.71 -9.00
C GLU A 392 28.52 21.12 -7.77
N THR A 393 28.91 19.85 -7.84
CA THR A 393 29.68 19.18 -6.77
C THR A 393 31.18 19.46 -6.82
N GLY A 394 31.68 20.05 -7.91
CA GLY A 394 33.12 20.19 -8.17
C GLY A 394 33.82 18.89 -8.57
N CYS A 395 33.07 17.81 -8.83
CA CYS A 395 33.61 16.49 -9.16
C CYS A 395 34.00 16.30 -10.64
N THR A 396 33.70 17.27 -11.51
CA THR A 396 33.94 17.18 -12.97
C THR A 396 35.34 16.69 -13.34
N ASN A 397 36.38 17.29 -12.75
CA ASN A 397 37.79 17.03 -13.07
C ASN A 397 38.47 16.07 -12.07
N ALA A 398 37.69 15.37 -11.23
CA ALA A 398 38.25 14.39 -10.31
C ALA A 398 38.84 13.20 -11.08
N SER A 399 39.90 12.58 -10.54
CA SER A 399 40.48 11.36 -11.12
C SER A 399 39.47 10.22 -11.23
N SER A 400 38.52 10.18 -10.30
CA SER A 400 37.31 9.37 -10.38
C SER A 400 36.12 10.21 -9.91
N GLN A 401 35.22 10.51 -10.86
CA GLN A 401 33.97 11.22 -10.60
C GLN A 401 33.10 10.46 -9.58
N LEU A 402 33.02 9.13 -9.70
CA LEU A 402 32.30 8.27 -8.77
C LEU A 402 32.85 8.37 -7.33
N ILE A 403 34.17 8.25 -7.14
CA ILE A 403 34.78 8.36 -5.81
C ILE A 403 34.53 9.75 -5.21
N CYS A 404 34.64 10.80 -6.02
CA CYS A 404 34.33 12.16 -5.58
C CYS A 404 32.88 12.31 -5.10
N LEU A 405 31.91 11.81 -5.89
CA LEU A 405 30.49 11.88 -5.52
C LEU A 405 30.13 10.98 -4.32
N ARG A 406 30.84 9.87 -4.11
CA ARG A 406 30.71 9.04 -2.89
C ARG A 406 31.19 9.76 -1.63
N ALA A 407 32.19 10.62 -1.75
CA ALA A 407 32.71 11.41 -0.64
C ALA A 407 31.91 12.70 -0.37
N TYR A 408 31.03 13.12 -1.29
CA TYR A 408 30.21 14.33 -1.15
C TYR A 408 29.15 14.16 -0.04
N ASP A 409 28.68 15.25 0.57
CA ASP A 409 27.61 15.19 1.56
C ASP A 409 26.28 14.79 0.90
N PRO A 410 25.61 13.69 1.32
CA PRO A 410 24.41 13.22 0.65
C PRO A 410 23.23 14.18 0.80
N PHE A 411 23.16 14.96 1.89
CA PHE A 411 22.08 15.95 2.08
C PHE A 411 22.25 17.15 1.15
N ALA A 412 23.48 17.65 0.98
CA ALA A 412 23.80 18.65 -0.03
C ALA A 412 23.57 18.13 -1.46
N LEU A 413 23.90 16.86 -1.74
CA LEU A 413 23.75 16.27 -3.07
C LEU A 413 22.31 16.25 -3.57
N ILE A 414 21.34 15.91 -2.70
CA ILE A 414 19.93 15.89 -3.08
C ILE A 414 19.29 17.28 -3.10
N SER A 415 20.00 18.30 -2.64
CA SER A 415 19.55 19.70 -2.59
C SER A 415 20.10 20.54 -3.75
N LEU A 416 20.77 19.90 -4.71
CA LEU A 416 21.33 20.57 -5.87
C LEU A 416 20.23 21.10 -6.81
N PRO A 417 20.50 22.17 -7.58
CA PRO A 417 19.59 22.66 -8.62
C PRO A 417 19.24 21.60 -9.66
N ASN A 418 20.20 20.74 -10.01
CA ASN A 418 20.00 19.62 -10.92
C ASN A 418 19.93 18.31 -10.14
N THR A 419 18.92 17.51 -10.44
CA THR A 419 18.64 16.24 -9.74
C THR A 419 18.42 15.13 -10.76
N ALA A 420 19.05 13.97 -10.55
CA ALA A 420 18.74 12.77 -11.31
C ALA A 420 17.55 12.06 -10.65
N ALA A 421 16.44 11.91 -11.38
CA ALA A 421 15.21 11.27 -10.89
C ALA A 421 14.46 10.52 -12.00
N ASN A 422 15.18 10.06 -13.03
CA ASN A 422 14.61 9.35 -14.16
C ASN A 422 15.03 7.87 -14.14
N LEU A 423 14.11 7.01 -14.56
CA LEU A 423 14.45 5.65 -14.97
C LEU A 423 15.18 5.68 -16.31
N VAL A 424 16.13 4.77 -16.48
CA VAL A 424 16.98 4.73 -17.69
C VAL A 424 17.03 3.35 -18.32
N VAL A 425 17.17 3.29 -19.64
CA VAL A 425 17.49 2.06 -20.36
C VAL A 425 18.98 1.75 -20.14
N ASP A 426 19.24 0.89 -19.15
CA ASP A 426 20.59 0.49 -18.72
C ASP A 426 21.04 -0.87 -19.29
N GLY A 427 20.14 -1.56 -20.00
CA GLY A 427 20.40 -2.89 -20.56
C GLY A 427 20.39 -4.03 -19.54
N THR A 428 20.10 -3.76 -18.25
CA THR A 428 20.09 -4.76 -17.17
C THR A 428 18.74 -4.82 -16.46
N TYR A 429 18.28 -3.69 -15.92
CA TYR A 429 16.99 -3.58 -15.24
C TYR A 429 15.90 -3.11 -16.21
N LEU A 430 16.24 -2.25 -17.18
CA LEU A 430 15.34 -1.85 -18.25
C LEU A 430 16.08 -2.00 -19.59
N THR A 431 15.48 -2.78 -20.49
CA THR A 431 16.06 -3.13 -21.80
C THR A 431 15.29 -2.51 -22.97
N PHE A 432 14.12 -1.92 -22.70
CA PHE A 432 13.26 -1.27 -23.67
C PHE A 432 12.94 0.16 -23.21
N PRO A 433 12.68 1.08 -24.14
CA PRO A 433 12.38 2.47 -23.83
C PRO A 433 10.98 2.67 -23.22
N SER A 434 10.13 1.64 -23.16
CA SER A 434 8.82 1.68 -22.49
C SER A 434 8.32 0.27 -22.22
N LEU A 435 7.17 0.15 -21.55
CA LEU A 435 6.49 -1.12 -21.37
C LEU A 435 6.04 -1.68 -22.75
N PRO A 436 6.48 -2.88 -23.16
CA PRO A 436 6.12 -3.45 -24.46
C PRO A 436 4.63 -3.86 -24.48
N LEU A 437 3.83 -3.09 -25.20
CA LEU A 437 2.36 -3.26 -25.27
C LEU A 437 1.83 -3.51 -26.68
N SER A 438 2.67 -3.52 -27.72
CA SER A 438 2.27 -3.72 -29.12
C SER A 438 2.01 -5.19 -29.50
N GLY A 439 2.19 -6.11 -28.56
CA GLY A 439 1.98 -7.54 -28.77
C GLY A 439 2.56 -8.36 -27.63
N PRO A 440 2.38 -9.70 -27.66
CA PRO A 440 3.06 -10.61 -26.76
C PRO A 440 4.59 -10.43 -26.86
N SER A 441 5.25 -10.35 -25.72
CA SER A 441 6.70 -10.18 -25.61
C SER A 441 7.23 -11.19 -24.58
N PRO A 442 8.49 -11.66 -24.69
CA PRO A 442 9.12 -12.40 -23.60
C PRO A 442 9.17 -11.60 -22.29
N LEU A 443 8.98 -10.28 -22.37
CA LEU A 443 8.93 -9.38 -21.23
C LEU A 443 7.52 -9.17 -20.66
N THR A 444 6.49 -9.82 -21.19
CA THR A 444 5.12 -9.67 -20.70
C THR A 444 4.58 -10.99 -20.21
N GLN A 445 3.76 -10.94 -19.16
CA GLN A 445 3.18 -12.11 -18.51
C GLN A 445 1.68 -11.88 -18.32
N PRO A 446 0.81 -12.86 -18.70
CA PRO A 446 -0.64 -12.72 -18.57
C PRO A 446 -1.08 -12.84 -17.11
N ILE A 447 -0.85 -11.77 -16.35
CA ILE A 447 -1.33 -11.58 -14.98
C ILE A 447 -2.46 -10.55 -14.97
N PRO A 448 -3.33 -10.57 -13.94
CA PRO A 448 -4.31 -9.51 -13.73
C PRO A 448 -3.67 -8.13 -13.60
N LEU A 449 -4.28 -7.12 -14.23
CA LEU A 449 -3.90 -5.71 -14.14
C LEU A 449 -5.12 -4.88 -13.70
N LEU A 450 -4.92 -4.03 -12.71
CA LEU A 450 -5.87 -2.97 -12.34
C LEU A 450 -5.19 -1.62 -12.56
N ILE A 451 -5.81 -0.72 -13.31
CA ILE A 451 -5.24 0.60 -13.62
C ILE A 451 -6.32 1.67 -13.53
N GLY A 452 -5.96 2.87 -13.07
CA GLY A 452 -6.95 3.94 -13.02
C GLY A 452 -6.42 5.24 -12.43
N THR A 453 -7.24 6.27 -12.51
CA THR A 453 -6.89 7.65 -12.17
C THR A 453 -7.86 8.24 -11.14
N MET A 454 -7.51 9.40 -10.61
CA MET A 454 -8.45 10.35 -10.05
C MET A 454 -9.15 11.11 -11.19
N ARG A 455 -10.36 11.62 -10.97
CA ARG A 455 -11.07 12.43 -11.97
C ARG A 455 -10.28 13.66 -12.41
N ASP A 456 -9.55 14.29 -11.50
CA ASP A 456 -8.84 15.55 -11.71
C ASP A 456 -7.37 15.43 -11.28
N ASP A 457 -6.70 14.33 -11.60
CA ASP A 457 -5.31 14.04 -11.19
C ASP A 457 -4.38 15.24 -11.39
N ALA A 458 -4.39 15.85 -12.57
CA ALA A 458 -3.49 16.96 -12.87
C ALA A 458 -3.88 18.27 -12.19
N ALA A 459 -5.07 18.39 -11.58
CA ALA A 459 -5.47 19.61 -10.87
C ALA A 459 -4.58 19.91 -9.67
N ALA A 460 -3.88 18.92 -9.10
CA ALA A 460 -2.87 19.16 -8.07
C ALA A 460 -1.59 19.85 -8.61
N PHE A 461 -1.26 19.62 -9.89
CA PHE A 461 0.02 20.06 -10.48
C PHE A 461 -0.13 21.22 -11.47
N THR A 462 -1.35 21.43 -11.96
CA THR A 462 -1.67 22.50 -12.91
C THR A 462 -1.42 23.85 -12.26
N THR A 463 -0.64 24.70 -12.89
CA THR A 463 -0.41 26.07 -12.42
C THR A 463 -1.73 26.83 -12.45
N TYR A 464 -2.17 27.33 -11.29
CA TYR A 464 -3.38 28.14 -11.20
C TYR A 464 -3.18 29.48 -11.94
N PRO A 465 -4.03 29.83 -12.91
CA PRO A 465 -3.87 31.05 -13.70
C PRO A 465 -4.06 32.31 -12.86
N THR A 466 -3.12 33.25 -12.98
CA THR A 466 -3.16 34.57 -12.30
C THR A 466 -3.86 35.66 -13.12
N SER A 467 -4.24 35.34 -14.37
CA SER A 467 -4.93 36.23 -15.29
C SER A 467 -5.88 35.44 -16.22
N PRO A 468 -6.90 36.08 -16.81
CA PRO A 468 -7.84 35.40 -17.72
C PRO A 468 -7.24 35.12 -19.12
N ASN A 469 -5.91 34.96 -19.22
CA ASN A 469 -5.21 34.70 -20.47
C ASN A 469 -5.02 33.19 -20.67
N LEU A 470 -5.90 32.59 -21.47
CA LEU A 470 -5.85 31.16 -21.77
C LEU A 470 -4.54 30.74 -22.45
N THR A 471 -4.02 31.52 -23.40
CA THR A 471 -2.76 31.21 -24.07
C THR A 471 -1.61 31.12 -23.07
N ALA A 472 -1.51 32.06 -22.14
CA ALA A 472 -0.50 32.02 -21.09
C ALA A 472 -0.68 30.80 -20.16
N ALA A 473 -1.92 30.44 -19.82
CA ALA A 473 -2.22 29.28 -18.99
C ALA A 473 -1.86 27.95 -19.68
N LEU A 474 -2.12 27.83 -20.99
CA LEU A 474 -1.72 26.64 -21.76
C LEU A 474 -0.19 26.51 -21.80
N ILE A 475 0.54 27.61 -22.07
CA ILE A 475 2.00 27.62 -22.08
C ILE A 475 2.56 27.24 -20.70
N ALA A 476 2.01 27.80 -19.62
CA ALA A 476 2.47 27.53 -18.26
C ALA A 476 2.30 26.06 -17.83
N ASN A 477 1.37 25.34 -18.45
CA ASN A 477 1.11 23.93 -18.21
C ASN A 477 1.63 23.02 -19.33
N ASN A 478 2.45 23.57 -20.23
CA ASN A 478 3.03 22.88 -21.39
C ASN A 478 1.98 22.20 -22.31
N LEU A 479 0.77 22.73 -22.35
CA LEU A 479 -0.31 22.19 -23.17
C LEU A 479 -0.27 22.73 -24.61
N PRO A 480 -0.69 21.94 -25.61
CA PRO A 480 -0.68 22.37 -27.00
C PRO A 480 -1.67 23.51 -27.23
N LEU A 481 -1.20 24.60 -27.86
CA LEU A 481 -2.03 25.77 -28.18
C LEU A 481 -3.20 25.44 -29.13
N SER A 482 -3.13 24.33 -29.86
CA SER A 482 -4.20 23.83 -30.72
C SER A 482 -5.47 23.49 -29.97
N ILE A 483 -5.43 23.28 -28.64
CA ILE A 483 -6.63 23.10 -27.80
C ILE A 483 -7.62 24.26 -27.99
N MET A 484 -7.13 25.49 -28.19
CA MET A 484 -7.99 26.66 -28.42
C MET A 484 -8.86 26.54 -29.69
N ASN A 485 -8.48 25.67 -30.62
CA ASN A 485 -9.20 25.46 -31.89
C ASN A 485 -10.18 24.27 -31.83
N GLN A 486 -10.17 23.47 -30.75
CA GLN A 486 -11.01 22.26 -30.60
C GLN A 486 -12.09 22.45 -29.53
N THR A 487 -12.98 23.42 -29.74
CA THR A 487 -13.98 23.83 -28.75
C THR A 487 -15.07 22.79 -28.49
N SER A 488 -15.20 21.78 -29.36
CA SER A 488 -16.11 20.64 -29.19
C SER A 488 -15.56 19.60 -28.21
N LEU A 489 -14.24 19.43 -28.15
CA LEU A 489 -13.55 18.47 -27.28
C LEU A 489 -13.13 19.12 -25.96
N PHE A 490 -12.70 20.39 -26.03
CA PHE A 490 -12.25 21.20 -24.91
C PHE A 490 -13.03 22.53 -24.90
N PRO A 491 -14.23 22.55 -24.29
CA PRO A 491 -15.09 23.73 -24.29
C PRO A 491 -14.40 24.96 -23.71
N LEU A 492 -14.40 26.05 -24.48
CA LEU A 492 -13.74 27.29 -24.05
C LEU A 492 -14.54 27.98 -22.92
N PRO A 493 -13.84 28.57 -21.94
CA PRO A 493 -14.44 29.40 -20.91
C PRO A 493 -15.35 30.51 -21.44
N PRO A 494 -16.57 30.70 -20.88
CA PRO A 494 -17.42 31.84 -21.21
C PRO A 494 -16.75 33.21 -20.94
N ALA A 495 -15.81 33.26 -19.98
CA ALA A 495 -15.13 34.46 -19.51
C ALA A 495 -14.08 35.05 -20.47
N LEU A 496 -13.72 34.35 -21.56
CA LEU A 496 -12.81 34.90 -22.59
C LEU A 496 -13.38 36.12 -23.33
N ASN A 497 -14.66 36.44 -23.12
CA ASN A 497 -15.35 37.60 -23.69
C ASN A 497 -15.51 38.78 -22.71
N THR A 498 -15.02 38.72 -21.47
CA THR A 498 -15.23 39.80 -20.48
C THR A 498 -13.92 40.24 -19.82
N THR A 499 -13.57 41.51 -19.98
CA THR A 499 -12.31 42.14 -19.55
C THR A 499 -12.16 42.37 -18.02
N THR A 500 -12.98 41.73 -17.18
CA THR A 500 -12.95 41.95 -15.73
C THR A 500 -12.24 40.80 -15.01
N ASN A 501 -11.08 41.12 -14.41
CA ASN A 501 -10.23 40.21 -13.65
C ASN A 501 -10.81 39.97 -12.24
N THR A 502 -11.65 38.94 -12.08
CA THR A 502 -12.09 38.42 -10.78
C THR A 502 -11.79 36.92 -10.72
N LEU A 503 -11.73 36.31 -9.52
CA LEU A 503 -11.58 34.85 -9.35
C LEU A 503 -12.55 34.02 -10.23
N ASN A 504 -13.72 34.60 -10.57
CA ASN A 504 -14.70 33.98 -11.47
C ASN A 504 -14.22 33.85 -12.93
N ALA A 505 -13.21 34.61 -13.35
CA ALA A 505 -12.69 34.57 -14.72
C ALA A 505 -11.54 33.58 -14.92
N THR A 506 -10.78 33.26 -13.86
CA THR A 506 -9.61 32.36 -13.93
C THR A 506 -9.96 30.90 -13.65
N LEU A 507 -10.96 30.62 -12.81
CA LEU A 507 -11.40 29.24 -12.51
C LEU A 507 -11.82 28.44 -13.75
N PRO A 508 -12.60 28.99 -14.70
CA PRO A 508 -12.92 28.26 -15.93
C PRO A 508 -11.68 27.90 -16.78
N ILE A 509 -10.66 28.77 -16.79
CA ILE A 509 -9.38 28.50 -17.49
C ILE A 509 -8.65 27.38 -16.75
N PHE A 510 -8.60 27.45 -15.41
CA PHE A 510 -8.03 26.39 -14.60
C PHE A 510 -8.68 25.04 -14.88
N ASN A 511 -10.02 24.98 -14.90
CA ASN A 511 -10.79 23.78 -15.22
C ASN A 511 -10.41 23.19 -16.58
N LEU A 512 -10.33 24.03 -17.62
CA LEU A 512 -9.90 23.60 -18.95
C LEU A 512 -8.48 23.03 -18.94
N THR A 513 -7.55 23.74 -18.29
CA THR A 513 -6.14 23.33 -18.26
C THR A 513 -5.91 22.11 -17.39
N SER A 514 -6.63 21.95 -16.27
CA SER A 514 -6.51 20.78 -15.40
C SER A 514 -7.08 19.55 -16.09
N HIS A 515 -8.25 19.66 -16.73
CA HIS A 515 -8.84 18.57 -17.51
C HIS A 515 -7.91 18.12 -18.64
N ALA A 516 -7.44 19.05 -19.47
CA ALA A 516 -6.51 18.73 -20.56
C ALA A 516 -5.18 18.15 -20.05
N SER A 517 -4.70 18.60 -18.89
CA SER A 517 -3.48 18.05 -18.27
C SER A 517 -3.70 16.64 -17.71
N THR A 518 -4.88 16.35 -17.15
CA THR A 518 -5.26 15.00 -16.67
C THR A 518 -5.29 14.03 -17.85
N ASP A 519 -5.94 14.41 -18.95
CA ASP A 519 -5.97 13.63 -20.19
C ASP A 519 -4.54 13.37 -20.70
N ALA A 520 -3.72 14.42 -20.78
CA ALA A 520 -2.38 14.37 -21.38
C ALA A 520 -1.31 13.67 -20.53
N SER A 521 -1.50 13.55 -19.21
CA SER A 521 -0.44 13.13 -18.27
C SER A 521 -0.79 11.90 -17.43
N PHE A 522 -2.05 11.46 -17.45
CA PHE A 522 -2.53 10.33 -16.66
C PHE A 522 -3.49 9.45 -17.47
N LEU A 523 -4.65 9.99 -17.84
CA LEU A 523 -5.78 9.19 -18.29
C LEU A 523 -5.54 8.50 -19.65
N CYS A 524 -5.16 9.25 -20.68
CA CYS A 524 -5.17 8.72 -22.04
C CYS A 524 -4.24 7.52 -22.25
N LEU A 525 -3.01 7.57 -21.75
CA LEU A 525 -2.08 6.44 -21.86
C LEU A 525 -2.39 5.30 -20.90
N ASP A 526 -3.10 5.54 -19.80
CA ASP A 526 -3.62 4.46 -18.95
C ASP A 526 -4.75 3.70 -19.66
N LEU A 527 -5.67 4.41 -20.33
CA LEU A 527 -6.69 3.81 -21.19
C LEU A 527 -6.08 3.04 -22.37
N ALA A 528 -5.09 3.61 -23.05
CA ALA A 528 -4.36 2.94 -24.13
C ALA A 528 -3.60 1.72 -23.62
N THR A 529 -3.00 1.79 -22.42
CA THR A 529 -2.33 0.65 -21.78
C THR A 529 -3.32 -0.48 -21.53
N ALA A 530 -4.49 -0.17 -20.96
CA ALA A 530 -5.52 -1.16 -20.68
C ALA A 530 -6.09 -1.79 -21.95
N TYR A 531 -6.42 -0.96 -22.95
CA TYR A 531 -6.93 -1.41 -24.24
C TYR A 531 -5.93 -2.33 -24.96
N SER A 532 -4.65 -1.94 -25.01
CA SER A 532 -3.60 -2.75 -25.65
C SER A 532 -3.38 -4.07 -24.90
N SER A 533 -3.44 -4.04 -23.56
CA SER A 533 -3.31 -5.23 -22.72
C SER A 533 -4.43 -6.24 -22.99
N ALA A 534 -5.68 -5.77 -23.08
CA ALA A 534 -6.83 -6.59 -23.43
C ALA A 534 -6.73 -7.13 -24.87
N ARG A 535 -6.32 -6.27 -25.82
CA ARG A 535 -6.22 -6.62 -27.25
C ARG A 535 -5.17 -7.69 -27.54
N PHE A 536 -4.02 -7.60 -26.91
CA PHE A 536 -2.90 -8.50 -27.18
C PHE A 536 -2.71 -9.59 -26.12
N HIS A 537 -3.63 -9.67 -25.15
CA HIS A 537 -3.55 -10.61 -24.02
C HIS A 537 -2.24 -10.48 -23.23
N THR A 538 -1.69 -9.26 -23.18
CA THR A 538 -0.42 -8.95 -22.52
C THR A 538 -0.54 -9.04 -21.01
N TYR A 539 -1.65 -8.52 -20.47
CA TYR A 539 -2.05 -8.61 -19.07
C TYR A 539 -3.55 -8.91 -19.02
N GLN A 540 -3.92 -10.00 -18.34
CA GLN A 540 -5.29 -10.45 -18.26
C GLN A 540 -5.62 -11.14 -16.93
N PRO A 541 -6.81 -10.89 -16.37
CA PRO A 541 -7.78 -9.87 -16.79
C PRO A 541 -7.30 -8.43 -16.54
N THR A 542 -7.66 -7.48 -17.41
CA THR A 542 -7.38 -6.04 -17.19
C THR A 542 -8.65 -5.27 -16.78
N TYR A 543 -8.56 -4.47 -15.72
CA TYR A 543 -9.66 -3.66 -15.18
C TYR A 543 -9.27 -2.19 -15.12
N VAL A 544 -10.23 -1.31 -15.40
CA VAL A 544 -10.03 0.14 -15.36
C VAL A 544 -11.01 0.82 -14.41
N TYR A 545 -10.51 1.79 -13.65
CA TYR A 545 -11.33 2.67 -12.82
C TYR A 545 -10.99 4.16 -12.95
N ARG A 546 -11.89 5.00 -12.46
CA ARG A 546 -11.65 6.40 -12.12
C ARG A 546 -12.30 6.72 -10.77
N PHE A 547 -11.59 7.38 -9.87
CA PHE A 547 -12.18 7.88 -8.62
C PHE A 547 -12.92 9.20 -8.84
N ASP A 548 -14.23 9.19 -8.59
CA ASP A 548 -15.10 10.38 -8.60
C ASP A 548 -15.40 10.86 -7.17
N ARG A 549 -14.77 10.26 -6.16
CA ARG A 549 -14.72 10.71 -4.77
C ARG A 549 -13.27 10.74 -4.29
N SER A 550 -12.90 11.80 -3.59
CA SER A 550 -11.54 11.95 -3.05
C SER A 550 -11.55 12.53 -1.64
N PHE A 551 -10.48 12.25 -0.91
CA PHE A 551 -10.15 12.88 0.36
C PHE A 551 -8.68 13.30 0.30
N GLN A 552 -8.44 14.61 0.18
CA GLN A 552 -7.08 15.10 -0.06
C GLN A 552 -6.17 14.83 1.14
N LEU A 553 -4.92 14.47 0.86
CA LEU A 553 -3.95 14.12 1.89
C LEU A 553 -3.59 15.33 2.77
N ARG A 554 -3.51 15.10 4.09
CA ARG A 554 -3.06 16.13 5.03
C ARG A 554 -1.62 16.55 4.68
N GLY A 555 -1.42 17.86 4.50
CA GLY A 555 -0.10 18.42 4.20
C GLY A 555 0.29 18.36 2.72
N TYR A 556 -0.56 17.82 1.85
CA TYR A 556 -0.39 17.84 0.40
C TYR A 556 -1.64 18.40 -0.27
N SER A 557 -1.70 19.73 -0.40
CA SER A 557 -2.79 20.45 -1.11
C SER A 557 -2.20 21.61 -1.91
N PRO A 558 -1.44 21.32 -2.99
CA PRO A 558 -0.67 22.31 -3.74
C PRO A 558 -1.53 23.44 -4.36
N ASN A 559 -2.78 23.14 -4.72
CA ASN A 559 -3.75 24.12 -5.22
C ASN A 559 -4.90 24.37 -4.24
N TRP A 560 -4.61 24.44 -2.94
CA TRP A 560 -5.61 24.77 -1.93
C TRP A 560 -6.46 26.01 -2.33
N PRO A 561 -7.81 25.97 -2.21
CA PRO A 561 -8.64 24.91 -1.63
C PRO A 561 -9.27 23.95 -2.66
N VAL A 562 -8.87 23.97 -3.93
CA VAL A 562 -9.69 23.39 -5.02
C VAL A 562 -9.83 21.86 -4.93
N CYS A 563 -8.88 21.20 -4.28
CA CYS A 563 -8.88 19.75 -4.07
C CYS A 563 -9.73 19.29 -2.88
N GLU A 564 -10.28 20.22 -2.11
CA GLU A 564 -11.13 19.92 -0.96
C GLU A 564 -12.61 20.08 -1.32
N ALA A 565 -13.44 19.23 -0.72
CA ALA A 565 -14.89 19.45 -0.74
C ALA A 565 -15.21 20.77 -0.03
N PRO A 566 -15.98 21.69 -0.65
CA PRO A 566 -16.25 23.00 -0.08
C PRO A 566 -17.11 22.88 1.18
N SER A 567 -16.83 23.70 2.19
CA SER A 567 -17.62 23.75 3.41
C SER A 567 -18.96 24.46 3.15
N THR A 568 -20.07 23.81 3.50
CA THR A 568 -21.42 24.41 3.46
C THR A 568 -21.97 24.56 4.88
N PRO A 569 -22.98 25.43 5.12
CA PRO A 569 -23.62 25.52 6.43
C PRO A 569 -24.17 24.17 6.94
N ALA A 570 -24.56 23.29 6.02
CA ALA A 570 -25.05 21.95 6.34
C ALA A 570 -23.91 20.93 6.57
N ARG A 571 -22.77 21.08 5.88
CA ARG A 571 -21.61 20.18 5.97
C ARG A 571 -20.31 20.98 6.14
N GLN A 572 -20.00 21.26 7.40
CA GLN A 572 -18.86 22.11 7.73
C GLN A 572 -17.50 21.46 7.45
N LEU A 573 -17.42 20.13 7.49
CA LEU A 573 -16.21 19.34 7.20
C LEU A 573 -15.94 19.18 5.70
N GLY A 574 -16.84 19.65 4.84
CA GLY A 574 -16.78 19.51 3.39
C GLY A 574 -18.04 18.84 2.86
N ASP A 575 -18.67 19.47 1.88
CA ASP A 575 -19.85 18.95 1.22
C ASP A 575 -19.47 18.18 -0.03
N THR A 576 -19.46 16.85 0.07
CA THR A 576 -19.04 15.99 -1.05
C THR A 576 -20.04 15.96 -2.19
N SER A 577 -21.25 16.51 -1.99
CA SER A 577 -22.27 16.67 -3.04
C SER A 577 -22.07 17.92 -3.90
N GLU A 578 -21.23 18.85 -3.44
CA GLU A 578 -20.83 20.03 -4.22
C GLU A 578 -19.66 19.70 -5.15
N GLU A 579 -19.48 20.53 -6.18
CA GLU A 579 -18.40 20.35 -7.15
C GLU A 579 -17.04 20.80 -6.59
N TYR A 580 -16.03 19.94 -6.71
CA TYR A 580 -14.63 20.21 -6.35
C TYR A 580 -13.70 19.26 -7.11
N TYR A 581 -12.41 19.55 -7.18
CA TYR A 581 -11.48 18.72 -7.94
C TYR A 581 -11.10 17.45 -7.17
N ARG A 582 -11.24 16.28 -7.81
CA ARG A 582 -10.74 15.01 -7.27
C ARG A 582 -9.26 14.88 -7.61
N CYS A 583 -8.43 15.53 -6.81
CA CYS A 583 -7.02 15.67 -7.08
C CYS A 583 -6.21 14.39 -6.82
N HIS A 584 -4.99 14.39 -7.37
CA HIS A 584 -3.98 13.35 -7.21
C HIS A 584 -3.79 12.91 -5.75
N SER A 585 -3.68 11.59 -5.55
CA SER A 585 -3.49 10.90 -4.28
C SER A 585 -4.68 10.97 -3.30
N GLY A 586 -5.81 11.55 -3.72
CA GLY A 586 -7.02 11.64 -2.90
C GLY A 586 -7.74 10.31 -2.67
N GLU A 587 -7.28 9.22 -3.27
CA GLU A 587 -7.77 7.86 -3.09
C GLU A 587 -7.08 7.09 -1.96
N LEU A 588 -5.89 7.51 -1.53
CA LEU A 588 -5.04 6.66 -0.69
C LEU A 588 -5.68 6.30 0.66
N TYR A 589 -6.34 7.26 1.32
CA TYR A 589 -7.04 6.94 2.57
C TYR A 589 -8.13 5.88 2.37
N TYR A 590 -8.83 5.91 1.22
CA TYR A 590 -9.85 4.91 0.89
C TYR A 590 -9.27 3.53 0.59
N VAL A 591 -8.17 3.48 -0.16
CA VAL A 591 -7.51 2.22 -0.52
C VAL A 591 -6.98 1.48 0.71
N PHE A 592 -6.42 2.21 1.67
CA PHE A 592 -5.86 1.62 2.89
C PHE A 592 -6.85 1.56 4.06
N GLY A 593 -7.99 2.24 3.96
CA GLY A 593 -8.98 2.37 5.04
C GLY A 593 -8.43 3.12 6.24
N THR A 594 -7.73 4.23 6.02
CA THR A 594 -6.90 4.92 7.03
C THR A 594 -7.41 6.30 7.41
N LEU A 595 -8.61 6.73 7.00
CA LEU A 595 -9.18 8.02 7.45
C LEU A 595 -9.28 8.06 8.99
N GLY A 596 -10.00 7.10 9.57
CA GLY A 596 -10.15 6.99 11.02
C GLY A 596 -8.82 6.75 11.75
N PHE A 597 -7.90 5.97 11.16
CA PHE A 597 -6.56 5.73 11.72
C PHE A 597 -5.73 7.02 11.85
N ASN A 598 -5.86 7.92 10.88
CA ASN A 598 -5.20 9.23 10.87
C ASN A 598 -5.95 10.30 11.69
N GLY A 599 -7.01 9.92 12.40
CA GLY A 599 -7.84 10.84 13.20
C GLY A 599 -8.56 11.88 12.34
N LEU A 600 -8.83 11.55 11.07
CA LEU A 600 -9.62 12.40 10.18
C LEU A 600 -11.11 12.16 10.45
N GLU A 601 -11.87 13.26 10.50
CA GLU A 601 -13.32 13.18 10.66
C GLU A 601 -13.97 12.86 9.31
N TYR A 602 -14.91 11.93 9.31
CA TYR A 602 -15.74 11.65 8.14
C TYR A 602 -16.61 12.86 7.80
N ARG A 603 -16.55 13.32 6.56
CA ARG A 603 -17.31 14.47 6.06
C ARG A 603 -18.81 14.16 5.96
N ASP A 604 -19.10 12.90 5.70
CA ASP A 604 -20.44 12.32 5.65
C ASP A 604 -20.39 10.80 5.88
N ALA A 605 -21.56 10.17 6.00
CA ALA A 605 -21.67 8.73 6.19
C ALA A 605 -21.11 7.90 5.01
N GLY A 606 -20.94 8.52 3.83
CA GLY A 606 -20.39 7.87 2.66
C GLY A 606 -18.87 7.72 2.68
N ASP A 607 -18.13 8.49 3.48
CA ASP A 607 -16.67 8.32 3.58
C ASP A 607 -16.30 6.91 4.05
N VAL A 608 -16.87 6.45 5.17
CA VAL A 608 -16.57 5.12 5.71
C VAL A 608 -17.09 3.99 4.83
N GLU A 609 -18.26 4.15 4.21
CA GLU A 609 -18.79 3.12 3.30
C GLU A 609 -17.96 3.04 2.01
N PHE A 610 -17.47 4.18 1.50
CA PHE A 610 -16.57 4.21 0.38
C PHE A 610 -15.21 3.60 0.71
N GLU A 611 -14.64 3.86 1.90
CA GLU A 611 -13.42 3.18 2.37
C GLU A 611 -13.60 1.65 2.34
N ARG A 612 -14.74 1.14 2.81
CA ARG A 612 -15.03 -0.31 2.80
C ARG A 612 -15.07 -0.87 1.39
N VAL A 613 -15.86 -0.26 0.49
CA VAL A 613 -16.00 -0.72 -0.89
C VAL A 613 -14.66 -0.74 -1.62
N VAL A 614 -13.87 0.31 -1.47
CA VAL A 614 -12.57 0.45 -2.15
C VAL A 614 -11.55 -0.54 -1.60
N LEU A 615 -11.41 -0.63 -0.26
CA LEU A 615 -10.49 -1.58 0.37
C LEU A 615 -10.83 -3.02 -0.02
N ASP A 616 -12.12 -3.38 0.01
CA ASP A 616 -12.58 -4.72 -0.38
C ASP A 616 -12.30 -5.02 -1.86
N ALA A 617 -12.43 -4.02 -2.74
CA ALA A 617 -12.11 -4.20 -4.15
C ALA A 617 -10.60 -4.42 -4.40
N TRP A 618 -9.73 -3.67 -3.73
CA TRP A 618 -8.27 -3.80 -3.86
C TRP A 618 -7.76 -5.13 -3.28
N THR A 619 -8.24 -5.49 -2.10
CA THR A 619 -7.85 -6.75 -1.45
C THR A 619 -8.49 -7.95 -2.14
N GLY A 620 -9.74 -7.82 -2.62
CA GLY A 620 -10.42 -8.79 -3.47
C GLY A 620 -9.67 -9.06 -4.77
N PHE A 621 -9.11 -8.03 -5.42
CA PHE A 621 -8.23 -8.20 -6.58
C PHE A 621 -7.02 -9.11 -6.27
N ALA A 622 -6.34 -8.92 -5.13
CA ALA A 622 -5.24 -9.78 -4.71
C ALA A 622 -5.68 -11.24 -4.44
N TRP A 623 -6.94 -11.44 -4.06
CA TRP A 623 -7.58 -12.76 -3.95
C TRP A 623 -8.04 -13.36 -5.29
N GLY A 624 -7.83 -12.67 -6.42
CA GLY A 624 -8.32 -13.07 -7.74
C GLY A 624 -9.82 -12.86 -7.93
N ARG A 625 -10.43 -12.00 -7.11
CA ARG A 625 -11.86 -11.67 -7.08
C ARG A 625 -12.06 -10.16 -7.30
N ALA A 626 -11.77 -9.65 -8.50
CA ALA A 626 -12.07 -8.25 -8.82
C ALA A 626 -13.58 -7.99 -8.74
N ARG A 627 -14.03 -7.29 -7.69
CA ARG A 627 -15.44 -6.99 -7.41
C ARG A 627 -15.56 -5.65 -6.70
N VAL A 628 -16.65 -4.94 -6.99
CA VAL A 628 -17.05 -3.69 -6.30
C VAL A 628 -18.52 -3.85 -5.91
N GLU A 629 -18.80 -3.74 -4.61
CA GLU A 629 -20.12 -4.00 -4.01
C GLU A 629 -21.00 -2.74 -3.97
N ASN A 630 -21.22 -2.08 -5.10
CA ASN A 630 -22.21 -0.98 -5.26
C ASN A 630 -22.33 -0.52 -6.73
N LEU A 631 -22.05 -1.43 -7.67
CA LEU A 631 -22.36 -1.22 -9.07
C LEU A 631 -23.87 -1.44 -9.23
N GLY A 632 -24.61 -0.40 -9.64
CA GLY A 632 -26.08 -0.44 -9.75
C GLY A 632 -26.66 -1.71 -10.41
N GLU A 633 -27.90 -2.07 -10.04
CA GLU A 633 -28.68 -3.26 -10.47
C GLU A 633 -27.87 -4.45 -11.04
N GLY A 634 -27.13 -5.16 -10.17
CA GLY A 634 -26.56 -6.47 -10.49
C GLY A 634 -25.35 -6.46 -11.42
N ARG A 635 -24.79 -5.29 -11.73
CA ARG A 635 -23.57 -5.15 -12.54
C ARG A 635 -22.33 -5.62 -11.77
N LYS A 636 -21.33 -6.07 -12.52
CA LYS A 636 -20.03 -6.49 -12.01
C LYS A 636 -18.94 -5.62 -12.60
N TRP A 637 -17.79 -5.58 -11.93
CA TRP A 637 -16.59 -5.02 -12.52
C TRP A 637 -16.07 -6.02 -13.54
N GLU A 638 -16.33 -5.74 -14.81
CA GLU A 638 -15.91 -6.61 -15.91
C GLU A 638 -14.52 -6.22 -16.42
N GLU A 639 -13.82 -7.22 -16.97
CA GLU A 639 -12.58 -6.99 -17.70
C GLU A 639 -12.86 -6.11 -18.93
N VAL A 640 -11.86 -5.33 -19.34
CA VAL A 640 -11.91 -4.52 -20.56
C VAL A 640 -12.18 -5.39 -21.79
N ASP A 641 -13.34 -5.23 -22.41
CA ASP A 641 -13.66 -5.76 -23.75
C ASP A 641 -13.16 -4.78 -24.82
N VAL A 642 -12.32 -5.26 -25.74
CA VAL A 642 -11.79 -4.46 -26.86
C VAL A 642 -12.90 -3.92 -27.76
N ALA A 643 -13.99 -4.67 -27.95
CA ALA A 643 -15.12 -4.20 -28.75
C ALA A 643 -15.94 -3.14 -28.01
N HIS A 644 -15.92 -3.18 -26.68
CA HIS A 644 -16.74 -2.35 -25.83
C HIS A 644 -16.00 -1.92 -24.55
N PRO A 645 -14.94 -1.11 -24.67
CA PRO A 645 -14.09 -0.84 -23.53
C PRO A 645 -14.82 0.04 -22.52
N GLU A 646 -14.88 -0.45 -21.29
CA GLU A 646 -15.63 0.13 -20.17
C GLU A 646 -14.74 0.26 -18.93
N MET A 647 -15.04 1.25 -18.10
CA MET A 647 -14.39 1.48 -16.82
C MET A 647 -15.39 1.81 -15.73
N VAL A 648 -14.98 1.64 -14.48
CA VAL A 648 -15.80 1.94 -13.30
C VAL A 648 -15.46 3.32 -12.74
N LEU A 649 -16.45 4.19 -12.66
CA LEU A 649 -16.41 5.42 -11.88
C LEU A 649 -16.75 5.08 -10.42
N LEU A 650 -15.75 5.14 -9.54
CA LEU A 650 -15.86 4.81 -8.14
C LEU A 650 -16.37 6.02 -7.35
N ASP A 651 -17.56 5.87 -6.78
CA ASP A 651 -18.21 6.83 -5.87
C ASP A 651 -19.19 6.10 -4.93
N TRP A 652 -19.78 6.85 -3.99
CA TRP A 652 -20.78 6.38 -3.04
C TRP A 652 -21.99 7.33 -2.99
N PRO A 653 -23.26 6.83 -2.97
CA PRO A 653 -23.67 5.44 -2.74
C PRO A 653 -23.60 4.52 -3.96
N GLU A 654 -23.46 5.06 -5.17
CA GLU A 654 -23.50 4.28 -6.40
C GLU A 654 -22.25 4.51 -7.24
N SER A 655 -21.57 3.43 -7.61
CA SER A 655 -20.53 3.43 -8.63
C SER A 655 -21.13 3.14 -10.00
N LYS A 656 -20.59 3.77 -11.05
CA LYS A 656 -21.14 3.70 -12.41
C LYS A 656 -20.15 3.02 -13.34
N VAL A 657 -20.60 2.13 -14.22
CA VAL A 657 -19.77 1.69 -15.35
C VAL A 657 -20.10 2.53 -16.58
N VAL A 658 -19.07 3.11 -17.17
CA VAL A 658 -19.16 3.95 -18.36
C VAL A 658 -18.24 3.40 -19.43
N ARG A 659 -18.51 3.73 -20.70
CA ARG A 659 -17.50 3.55 -21.75
C ARG A 659 -16.26 4.34 -21.42
N PHE A 660 -15.11 3.93 -21.94
CA PHE A 660 -13.92 4.78 -21.94
C PHE A 660 -14.32 6.15 -22.46
N VAL A 661 -14.39 7.09 -21.52
CA VAL A 661 -14.70 8.48 -21.80
C VAL A 661 -13.44 9.12 -22.39
N GLU A 662 -13.58 10.31 -22.95
CA GLU A 662 -12.46 11.09 -23.50
C GLU A 662 -11.70 10.50 -24.72
N GLY A 663 -12.19 9.43 -25.37
CA GLY A 663 -11.52 8.84 -26.54
C GLY A 663 -11.15 9.86 -27.64
N ALA A 664 -12.06 10.78 -27.96
CA ALA A 664 -11.80 11.82 -28.96
C ALA A 664 -10.80 12.90 -28.50
N GLN A 665 -10.78 13.22 -27.20
CA GLN A 665 -9.78 14.10 -26.59
C GLN A 665 -8.40 13.45 -26.64
N CYS A 666 -8.31 12.16 -26.29
CA CYS A 666 -7.08 11.38 -26.36
C CYS A 666 -6.55 11.28 -27.80
N ASP A 667 -7.40 11.01 -28.77
CA ASP A 667 -7.03 10.99 -30.19
C ASP A 667 -6.48 12.36 -30.64
N PHE A 668 -7.13 13.47 -30.24
CA PHE A 668 -6.66 14.82 -30.56
C PHE A 668 -5.29 15.13 -29.95
N LEU A 669 -5.02 14.66 -28.73
CA LEU A 669 -3.74 14.81 -28.06
C LEU A 669 -2.64 13.88 -28.62
N GLY A 670 -2.98 12.98 -29.54
CA GLY A 670 -2.06 11.98 -30.10
C GLY A 670 -1.80 10.81 -29.15
N LEU A 671 -2.70 10.57 -28.19
CA LEU A 671 -2.62 9.55 -27.14
C LEU A 671 -3.83 8.60 -27.17
N GLY A 672 -4.39 8.36 -28.35
CA GLY A 672 -5.57 7.51 -28.56
C GLY A 672 -5.39 6.07 -28.08
N LEU A 673 -6.48 5.29 -28.05
CA LEU A 673 -6.45 3.90 -27.59
C LEU A 673 -5.51 2.99 -28.40
N ASP A 674 -5.25 3.35 -29.65
CA ASP A 674 -4.37 2.64 -30.56
C ASP A 674 -2.89 3.09 -30.49
N TYR A 675 -2.53 3.96 -29.53
CA TYR A 675 -1.18 4.48 -29.32
C TYR A 675 -0.11 3.37 -29.32
N TYR A 676 -0.37 2.26 -28.62
CA TYR A 676 0.55 1.12 -28.58
C TYR A 676 0.31 0.07 -29.67
N VAL A 677 -0.77 0.18 -30.45
CA VAL A 677 -1.16 -0.81 -31.48
C VAL A 677 -0.48 -0.53 -32.81
N ASN A 678 -0.27 0.74 -33.16
CA ASN A 678 0.19 1.16 -34.50
C ASN A 678 1.70 1.44 -34.60
N VAL A 679 2.52 0.85 -33.72
CA VAL A 679 3.96 1.18 -33.64
C VAL A 679 4.78 0.64 -34.83
N ASP A 680 4.23 -0.28 -35.64
CA ASP A 680 4.90 -0.85 -36.84
C ASP A 680 4.68 -0.03 -38.14
N GLY A 681 4.59 1.30 -38.04
CA GLY A 681 4.20 2.17 -39.16
C GLY A 681 4.95 3.51 -39.34
N SER A 682 6.07 3.75 -38.64
CA SER A 682 6.90 4.95 -38.82
C SER A 682 8.37 4.64 -38.98
#